data_AF-A0A9D1Y9J5-F1
#
_entry.id   AF-A0A9D1Y9J5-F1
#
_cell.length_a   1.000
_cell.length_b   1.000
_cell.length_c   1.000
_cell.angle_alpha   90.00
_cell.angle_beta   90.00
_cell.angle_gamma   90.00
#
_symmetry.space_group_name_H-M   'P 1'
#
loop_
_entity.id
_entity.type
_entity.pdbx_description
1 polymer ?
#
loop_
_entity_poly.entity_id
_entity_poly.type
_entity_poly.pdbx_seq_one_letter_code
_entity_poly.pdbx_strand_id
1 'polypeptide(L)'
;MRKAISAMTAATLLLLGAVTVPASAAGEEAVHTLVLHSAQEADGSYSHTASYDGEAVPEYDYVWHADPSQVHDEVKDSPAEYYTGDAPDGGDAVYIAHDIYYYPELDTEGFQRTNYDGAQEWVYHYTAEGYEDYLFSTLPVSGSQLPTDMMHSAEEAYENAVLHITQPGTYQLEGEWHGQIWIDLGDTDETFTDETAKVTLILNGVDVTCTVAPSLVFYSVYECDNTWESQTQWSTDVDTSDAGAKVILADGTENNFSGTNVFRILKTKYKNDSNTVQKKRLKMDGAFYSYVSMEIDGQEAGTGVLNVNGGYEGLDTELHLTFNGGNVHIVSQDDGINVNEDGVSVVTVNGGSLHIVGGVGSEGDGIDSNGFLVINGGVVIATASPAADSGLDSDGGSYINGGYVVATGSTMDWAESDSNQVTMNLQFSSMQSSDEAILVTDLEGKVVFAYDPDQDETTGSHIRSYQGAVISCPQFAVGETYHVYVGGDVEGTEVNGLYDAATVTGFSDQAQLQSYTGTDVGMGRPGGGRPDGQPGQPPEGMDPGTFPSEPPEGMDPGTFPGEPPEGMEPGTFPGQRPGDQSQAETGPASTEFYMTDKVNAFSGVADASENTHETPDTPEQQSGSFTDVAPDSWYAEAVSYLTEQGLMSGTTQSTFSPDTATSRGMIATILYRIAGSPAGAEASFSDVAEGQWYTDGVCWAAQSGVTAGYGDGSFGPNDSITREQLAVFLYRFAQVQGMNTTQNSGTLDSYSDAGLVSDWALPAMNWAVENGLLAGKDGGRLDPQGPATRAEAAQILMNFLSN
;
A
#
# COMPACT_ATOMS: atom_id res chain seq x y z
N MET A 1 9.50 -6.46 27.18
CA MET A 1 8.13 -6.67 26.62
C MET A 1 7.22 -7.61 27.43
N ARG A 2 7.19 -8.96 27.25
CA ARG A 2 6.19 -9.86 27.92
C ARG A 2 6.11 -9.85 29.47
N LYS A 3 7.07 -9.27 30.18
CA LYS A 3 7.09 -9.27 31.67
C LYS A 3 6.47 -8.01 32.29
N ALA A 4 6.36 -6.89 31.58
CA ALA A 4 5.92 -5.61 32.16
C ALA A 4 4.38 -5.49 32.24
N ILE A 5 3.63 -6.15 31.36
CA ILE A 5 2.20 -5.86 31.13
C ILE A 5 1.22 -6.69 31.98
N SER A 6 1.72 -7.53 32.90
CA SER A 6 0.84 -8.34 33.77
C SER A 6 0.10 -7.54 34.87
N ALA A 7 0.29 -6.22 34.98
CA ALA A 7 -0.16 -5.44 36.14
C ALA A 7 -1.36 -4.48 35.94
N MET A 8 -1.84 -4.21 34.72
CA MET A 8 -2.90 -3.18 34.54
C MET A 8 -4.07 -3.66 33.67
N THR A 9 -4.93 -4.50 34.25
CA THR A 9 -6.32 -4.64 33.80
C THR A 9 -7.23 -3.94 34.81
N ALA A 10 -7.72 -2.74 34.48
CA ALA A 10 -9.07 -2.25 34.77
C ALA A 10 -9.18 -0.73 34.64
N ALA A 11 -9.74 -0.23 33.55
CA ALA A 11 -10.84 0.76 33.58
C ALA A 11 -11.34 1.07 32.15
N THR A 12 -12.55 0.62 31.86
CA THR A 12 -13.35 1.00 30.68
C THR A 12 -14.02 2.37 30.91
N LEU A 13 -14.21 3.18 29.85
CA LEU A 13 -15.52 3.62 29.28
C LEU A 13 -15.59 5.07 28.73
N LEU A 14 -15.83 5.18 27.40
CA LEU A 14 -16.54 6.19 26.57
C LEU A 14 -16.41 7.71 26.82
N LEU A 15 -16.16 8.49 25.73
CA LEU A 15 -17.21 9.23 24.97
C LEU A 15 -16.67 9.90 23.67
N LEU A 16 -17.49 9.90 22.62
CA LEU A 16 -17.34 10.65 21.36
C LEU A 16 -17.27 12.18 21.54
N GLY A 17 -16.54 12.86 20.65
CA GLY A 17 -16.92 14.20 20.18
C GLY A 17 -15.80 15.13 19.68
N ALA A 18 -15.79 15.34 18.36
CA ALA A 18 -15.33 16.52 17.62
C ALA A 18 -13.82 16.84 17.56
N VAL A 19 -13.32 16.74 16.32
CA VAL A 19 -12.10 17.34 15.78
C VAL A 19 -11.96 18.81 16.18
N THR A 20 -10.87 19.11 16.87
CA THR A 20 -10.19 20.41 16.85
C THR A 20 -8.70 20.16 16.91
N VAL A 21 -7.99 20.51 15.84
CA VAL A 21 -6.51 20.61 15.81
C VAL A 21 -6.11 21.63 16.88
N PRO A 22 -5.35 21.28 17.93
CA PRO A 22 -4.79 22.28 18.82
C PRO A 22 -3.44 22.72 18.26
N ALA A 23 -3.43 23.92 17.70
CA ALA A 23 -2.20 24.70 17.59
C ALA A 23 -1.69 25.04 19.01
N SER A 24 -0.43 24.69 19.25
CA SER A 24 0.54 25.21 20.22
C SER A 24 0.03 25.67 21.61
N ALA A 25 0.36 24.86 22.63
CA ALA A 25 0.67 25.34 23.97
C ALA A 25 1.40 24.27 24.81
N ALA A 26 2.57 23.80 24.36
CA ALA A 26 3.56 23.23 25.29
C ALA A 26 4.27 24.42 25.96
N GLY A 27 4.41 24.42 27.28
CA GLY A 27 5.34 25.35 27.93
C GLY A 27 6.71 25.08 27.34
N GLU A 28 7.40 26.11 26.83
CA GLU A 28 8.69 25.97 26.15
C GLU A 28 9.66 25.14 27.01
N GLU A 29 9.80 23.86 26.69
CA GLU A 29 10.95 23.07 27.12
C GLU A 29 12.19 23.73 26.53
N ALA A 30 13.27 23.76 27.30
CA ALA A 30 14.51 24.35 26.83
C ALA A 30 15.02 23.53 25.64
N VAL A 31 15.26 24.20 24.50
CA VAL A 31 15.97 23.61 23.37
C VAL A 31 17.46 23.68 23.68
N HIS A 32 18.12 22.54 23.74
CA HIS A 32 19.55 22.44 23.94
C HIS A 32 20.28 22.40 22.60
N THR A 33 21.35 23.17 22.43
CA THR A 33 22.13 23.18 21.18
C THR A 33 23.31 22.22 21.26
N LEU A 34 23.39 21.28 20.33
CA LEU A 34 24.50 20.36 20.10
C LEU A 34 25.20 20.70 18.79
N VAL A 35 26.43 21.22 18.89
CA VAL A 35 27.29 21.49 17.73
C VAL A 35 28.32 20.38 17.61
N LEU A 36 28.31 19.68 16.49
CA LEU A 36 29.12 18.51 16.19
C LEU A 36 30.28 18.90 15.26
N HIS A 37 31.45 18.31 15.50
CA HIS A 37 32.61 18.52 14.65
C HIS A 37 33.49 17.27 14.60
N SER A 38 33.54 16.67 13.42
CA SER A 38 34.54 15.67 13.04
C SER A 38 35.51 16.22 12.00
N ALA A 39 36.79 15.92 12.13
CA ALA A 39 37.79 16.31 11.13
C ALA A 39 38.72 15.15 10.79
N GLN A 40 38.92 14.92 9.50
CA GLN A 40 39.89 13.93 9.03
C GLN A 40 41.32 14.46 9.21
N GLU A 41 42.13 13.70 9.93
CA GLU A 41 43.53 13.98 10.19
C GLU A 41 44.42 13.52 9.03
N ALA A 42 45.69 13.96 9.03
CA ALA A 42 46.62 13.69 7.94
C ALA A 42 46.96 12.20 7.72
N ASP A 43 46.70 11.36 8.72
CA ASP A 43 46.90 9.90 8.66
C ASP A 43 45.63 9.13 8.25
N GLY A 44 44.51 9.83 8.03
CA GLY A 44 43.23 9.25 7.62
C GLY A 44 42.24 9.06 8.76
N SER A 45 42.69 9.09 10.03
CA SER A 45 41.83 8.99 11.21
C SER A 45 40.94 10.22 11.38
N TYR A 46 39.91 10.13 12.22
CA TYR A 46 39.05 11.26 12.56
C TYR A 46 39.29 11.73 14.00
N SER A 47 39.26 13.04 14.20
CA SER A 47 39.09 13.65 15.52
C SER A 47 37.64 14.05 15.73
N HIS A 48 37.13 13.90 16.96
CA HIS A 48 35.74 14.14 17.31
C HIS A 48 35.66 15.14 18.46
N THR A 49 34.84 16.18 18.30
CA THR A 49 34.51 17.12 19.37
C THR A 49 33.06 17.55 19.23
N ALA A 50 32.39 17.79 20.35
CA ALA A 50 31.06 18.38 20.36
C ALA A 50 30.93 19.42 21.48
N SER A 51 29.98 20.34 21.34
CA SER A 51 29.56 21.23 22.41
C SER A 51 28.07 21.14 22.69
N TYR A 52 27.70 21.04 23.96
CA TYR A 52 26.34 21.05 24.48
C TYR A 52 26.08 22.36 25.22
N ASP A 53 25.17 23.18 24.69
CA ASP A 53 24.91 24.56 25.14
C ASP A 53 26.18 25.44 25.24
N GLY A 54 27.13 25.20 24.34
CA GLY A 54 28.41 25.91 24.26
C GLY A 54 29.50 25.42 25.22
N GLU A 55 29.21 24.44 26.06
CA GLU A 55 30.21 23.75 26.89
C GLU A 55 30.69 22.48 26.18
N ALA A 56 31.96 22.11 26.37
CA ALA A 56 32.53 20.93 25.74
C ALA A 56 31.86 19.65 26.26
N VAL A 57 31.47 18.77 25.34
CA VAL A 57 30.94 17.43 25.67
C VAL A 57 32.09 16.55 26.16
N PRO A 58 31.92 15.80 27.27
CA PRO A 58 32.93 14.87 27.75
C PRO A 58 33.10 13.70 26.77
N GLU A 59 34.35 13.30 26.57
CA GLU A 59 34.74 12.16 25.75
C GLU A 59 35.31 11.08 26.67
N TYR A 60 34.80 9.86 26.52
CA TYR A 60 35.23 8.69 27.24
C TYR A 60 35.93 7.75 26.27
N ASP A 61 37.15 7.34 26.62
CA ASP A 61 37.83 6.21 25.97
C ASP A 61 37.16 4.93 26.46
N TYR A 62 35.92 4.75 26.03
CA TYR A 62 35.03 3.65 26.39
C TYR A 62 34.84 2.83 25.11
N VAL A 63 35.52 1.69 25.05
CA VAL A 63 35.40 0.76 23.93
C VAL A 63 34.63 -0.45 24.40
N TRP A 64 33.47 -0.68 23.78
CA TRP A 64 32.73 -1.91 23.94
C TRP A 64 33.34 -2.98 23.03
N HIS A 65 34.02 -3.97 23.63
CA HIS A 65 34.45 -5.17 22.92
C HIS A 65 33.55 -6.34 23.32
N ALA A 66 32.83 -6.90 22.36
CA ALA A 66 32.52 -8.32 22.41
C ALA A 66 33.82 -9.07 22.08
N ASP A 67 34.51 -9.63 23.08
CA ASP A 67 35.52 -10.69 22.86
C ASP A 67 34.81 -12.05 22.92
N PRO A 68 34.50 -12.66 21.77
CA PRO A 68 33.70 -13.87 21.74
C PRO A 68 34.50 -15.09 22.22
N SER A 69 35.85 -15.00 22.30
CA SER A 69 36.73 -16.08 22.77
C SER A 69 36.72 -16.26 24.30
N GLN A 70 36.24 -15.26 25.04
CA GLN A 70 36.18 -15.26 26.51
C GLN A 70 34.81 -15.64 27.08
N VAL A 71 33.80 -15.87 26.22
CA VAL A 71 32.41 -16.17 26.61
C VAL A 71 32.24 -17.59 27.17
N HIS A 72 33.32 -18.36 27.21
CA HIS A 72 33.23 -19.81 27.15
C HIS A 72 32.83 -20.52 28.46
N ASP A 73 32.89 -19.90 29.66
CA ASP A 73 32.73 -20.73 30.87
C ASP A 73 31.94 -20.18 32.08
N GLU A 74 31.65 -18.87 32.26
CA GLU A 74 30.99 -18.42 33.52
C GLU A 74 29.84 -17.40 33.45
N VAL A 75 29.40 -16.92 32.29
CA VAL A 75 28.25 -15.99 32.22
C VAL A 75 27.16 -16.57 31.31
N LYS A 76 26.16 -17.21 31.92
CA LYS A 76 24.98 -17.74 31.21
C LYS A 76 24.00 -16.66 30.71
N ASP A 77 24.26 -15.38 30.97
CA ASP A 77 23.32 -14.29 30.64
C ASP A 77 23.86 -13.15 29.73
N SER A 78 25.16 -12.98 29.51
CA SER A 78 25.72 -11.99 28.57
C SER A 78 27.07 -12.47 28.01
N PRO A 79 27.47 -12.09 26.77
CA PRO A 79 28.85 -12.27 26.33
C PRO A 79 29.80 -11.62 27.36
N ALA A 80 31.02 -12.14 27.48
CA ALA A 80 32.05 -11.51 28.29
C ALA A 80 32.40 -10.15 27.68
N GLU A 81 31.73 -9.12 28.18
CA GLU A 81 31.97 -7.71 27.89
C GLU A 81 33.35 -7.34 28.45
N TYR A 82 34.29 -6.97 27.59
CA TYR A 82 35.54 -6.38 28.05
C TYR A 82 35.54 -4.91 27.72
N TYR A 83 35.35 -4.11 28.77
CA TYR A 83 35.50 -2.67 28.74
C TYR A 83 36.98 -2.33 28.91
N THR A 84 37.50 -1.53 27.99
CA THR A 84 38.79 -0.85 28.20
C THR A 84 38.52 0.63 28.39
N GLY A 85 38.99 1.18 29.53
CA GLY A 85 38.95 2.61 29.86
C GLY A 85 37.90 3.01 30.91
N ASP A 86 37.71 4.32 31.08
CA ASP A 86 36.80 4.90 32.08
C ASP A 86 35.39 5.03 31.47
N ALA A 87 34.41 4.32 32.03
CA ALA A 87 33.01 4.42 31.61
C ALA A 87 32.37 5.73 32.09
N PRO A 88 31.35 6.26 31.40
CA PRO A 88 30.58 7.39 31.89
C PRO A 88 29.93 7.06 33.24
N ASP A 89 29.96 8.02 34.18
CA ASP A 89 29.38 7.86 35.52
C ASP A 89 27.83 7.90 35.54
N GLY A 90 27.20 7.97 34.35
CA GLY A 90 25.74 8.00 34.15
C GLY A 90 25.06 9.33 34.45
N GLY A 91 25.82 10.41 34.66
CA GLY A 91 25.30 11.74 35.00
C GLY A 91 25.30 12.76 33.86
N ASP A 92 25.97 12.46 32.74
CA ASP A 92 26.09 13.38 31.60
C ASP A 92 24.91 13.20 30.67
N ALA A 93 24.22 14.29 30.35
CA ALA A 93 23.11 14.27 29.39
C ALA A 93 23.56 13.90 27.98
N VAL A 94 24.80 14.28 27.63
CA VAL A 94 25.44 14.00 26.35
C VAL A 94 26.91 13.67 26.60
N TYR A 95 27.42 12.63 25.96
CA TYR A 95 28.84 12.27 25.97
C TYR A 95 29.28 11.62 24.66
N ILE A 96 30.59 11.58 24.41
CA ILE A 96 31.19 10.87 23.28
C ILE A 96 31.87 9.59 23.79
N ALA A 97 31.71 8.49 23.08
CA ALA A 97 32.39 7.22 23.33
C ALA A 97 32.81 6.53 22.01
N HIS A 98 33.73 5.56 22.09
CA HIS A 98 34.21 4.77 20.94
C HIS A 98 33.71 3.33 21.05
N ASP A 99 32.40 3.19 21.23
CA ASP A 99 31.70 1.95 21.56
C ASP A 99 30.70 1.50 20.50
N ILE A 100 30.97 1.85 19.23
CA ILE A 100 30.18 1.32 18.12
C ILE A 100 30.10 -0.19 18.23
N TYR A 101 28.90 -0.72 18.06
CA TYR A 101 28.69 -2.15 18.02
C TYR A 101 29.16 -2.68 16.66
N TYR A 102 30.32 -3.33 16.63
CA TYR A 102 30.81 -4.04 15.46
C TYR A 102 31.41 -5.39 15.86
N TYR A 103 31.54 -6.29 14.89
CA TYR A 103 32.27 -7.55 15.09
C TYR A 103 33.65 -7.46 14.43
N PRO A 104 34.72 -7.92 15.10
CA PRO A 104 36.05 -7.95 14.50
C PRO A 104 36.05 -8.84 13.25
N GLU A 105 36.94 -8.53 12.30
CA GLU A 105 37.17 -9.31 11.08
C GLU A 105 37.37 -10.80 11.41
N LEU A 106 36.31 -11.60 11.23
CA LEU A 106 36.35 -13.05 11.37
C LEU A 106 36.97 -13.65 10.10
N ASP A 107 37.94 -14.56 10.25
CA ASP A 107 38.62 -15.19 9.11
C ASP A 107 37.62 -15.92 8.19
N THR A 108 37.48 -15.46 6.95
CA THR A 108 36.57 -16.04 5.96
C THR A 108 36.66 -17.57 5.80
N GLU A 109 37.81 -18.20 6.07
CA GLU A 109 37.99 -19.66 6.03
C GLU A 109 37.21 -20.42 7.12
N GLY A 110 36.89 -19.75 8.23
CA GLY A 110 36.16 -20.32 9.37
C GLY A 110 34.65 -20.39 9.19
N PHE A 111 34.10 -19.71 8.18
CA PHE A 111 32.68 -19.75 7.88
C PHE A 111 32.33 -20.97 7.03
N GLN A 112 31.27 -21.67 7.43
CA GLN A 112 30.66 -22.71 6.60
C GLN A 112 29.20 -22.37 6.32
N ARG A 113 28.80 -22.59 5.07
CA ARG A 113 27.42 -22.37 4.65
C ARG A 113 26.59 -23.59 4.97
N THR A 114 25.49 -23.42 5.70
CA THR A 114 24.54 -24.49 6.01
C THR A 114 23.14 -24.10 5.53
N ASN A 115 22.42 -25.08 4.95
CA ASN A 115 21.01 -24.92 4.63
C ASN A 115 20.23 -25.13 5.94
N TYR A 116 19.60 -24.06 6.43
CA TYR A 116 19.15 -24.00 7.81
C TYR A 116 17.74 -24.57 8.02
N ASP A 117 16.81 -24.37 7.07
CA ASP A 117 15.41 -24.78 7.21
C ASP A 117 14.91 -25.73 6.11
N GLY A 118 15.75 -26.08 5.14
CA GLY A 118 15.38 -26.98 4.04
C GLY A 118 14.44 -26.36 3.01
N ALA A 119 14.07 -25.08 3.13
CA ALA A 119 13.13 -24.43 2.22
C ALA A 119 13.61 -23.08 1.64
N GLN A 120 14.35 -22.22 2.36
CA GLN A 120 14.76 -20.92 1.78
C GLN A 120 15.90 -20.15 2.45
N GLU A 121 16.28 -20.42 3.71
CA GLU A 121 17.33 -19.63 4.38
C GLU A 121 18.69 -20.34 4.44
N TRP A 122 19.73 -19.65 3.96
CA TRP A 122 21.12 -20.07 4.09
C TRP A 122 21.79 -19.28 5.21
N VAL A 123 22.43 -19.99 6.14
CA VAL A 123 23.11 -19.37 7.29
C VAL A 123 24.58 -19.74 7.25
N TYR A 124 25.44 -18.77 7.57
CA TYR A 124 26.87 -18.98 7.71
C TYR A 124 27.20 -19.21 9.19
N HIS A 125 27.64 -20.41 9.56
CA HIS A 125 28.15 -20.63 10.91
C HIS A 125 29.66 -20.48 10.94
N TYR A 126 30.20 -19.89 12.00
CA TYR A 126 31.64 -19.72 12.18
C TYR A 126 32.18 -20.81 13.10
N THR A 127 33.09 -21.64 12.61
CA THR A 127 33.67 -22.76 13.37
C THR A 127 35.13 -22.46 13.71
N ALA A 128 35.36 -21.62 14.70
CA ALA A 128 36.67 -21.45 15.33
C ALA A 128 36.60 -21.85 16.81
N GLU A 129 37.73 -22.31 17.38
CA GLU A 129 37.83 -22.68 18.80
C GLU A 129 37.42 -21.49 19.68
N GLY A 130 36.35 -21.64 20.47
CA GLY A 130 35.73 -20.57 21.26
C GLY A 130 34.49 -19.90 20.64
N TYR A 131 34.19 -20.16 19.36
CA TYR A 131 33.10 -19.54 18.59
C TYR A 131 32.07 -20.55 18.06
N GLU A 132 32.23 -21.82 18.42
CA GLU A 132 31.52 -23.00 17.87
C GLU A 132 29.99 -22.98 18.11
N ASP A 133 29.53 -22.08 18.97
CA ASP A 133 28.15 -21.93 19.43
C ASP A 133 27.39 -20.78 18.71
N TYR A 134 28.07 -19.92 17.94
CA TYR A 134 27.46 -18.76 17.28
C TYR A 134 26.97 -19.07 15.86
N LEU A 135 25.71 -18.72 15.59
CA LEU A 135 25.10 -18.72 14.26
C LEU A 135 25.05 -17.28 13.77
N PHE A 136 25.75 -17.02 12.68
CA PHE A 136 25.73 -15.71 12.03
C PHE A 136 24.82 -15.80 10.80
N SER A 137 23.71 -15.07 10.82
CA SER A 137 22.81 -15.04 9.67
C SER A 137 23.04 -13.79 8.87
N THR A 138 23.34 -13.96 7.60
CA THR A 138 23.17 -12.93 6.60
C THR A 138 21.80 -13.19 5.99
N LEU A 139 20.83 -12.29 6.21
CA LEU A 139 19.57 -12.37 5.44
C LEU A 139 19.86 -12.11 3.94
N PRO A 140 18.98 -12.58 3.05
CA PRO A 140 19.37 -13.51 2.01
C PRO A 140 20.01 -12.81 0.82
N VAL A 141 21.33 -12.63 0.83
CA VAL A 141 22.03 -12.33 -0.43
C VAL A 141 21.79 -13.53 -1.35
N SER A 142 21.14 -13.29 -2.48
CA SER A 142 20.95 -14.23 -3.58
C SER A 142 22.31 -14.65 -4.18
N GLY A 143 23.08 -15.44 -3.43
CA GLY A 143 24.49 -15.65 -3.70
C GLY A 143 25.11 -16.78 -2.88
N SER A 144 26.31 -17.19 -3.30
CA SER A 144 27.13 -18.19 -2.60
C SER A 144 28.32 -17.61 -1.86
N GLN A 145 28.39 -16.27 -1.75
CA GLN A 145 29.52 -15.55 -1.17
C GLN A 145 29.13 -14.97 0.19
N LEU A 146 30.04 -15.06 1.14
CA LEU A 146 29.94 -14.35 2.41
C LEU A 146 29.93 -12.84 2.13
N PRO A 147 29.09 -12.04 2.79
CA PRO A 147 29.12 -10.59 2.70
C PRO A 147 30.29 -10.08 3.56
N THR A 148 31.51 -10.26 3.04
CA THR A 148 32.75 -9.79 3.66
C THR A 148 32.83 -8.27 3.74
N ASP A 149 32.01 -7.59 2.95
CA ASP A 149 31.79 -6.14 2.91
C ASP A 149 31.00 -5.59 4.11
N MET A 150 30.23 -6.44 4.81
CA MET A 150 29.50 -6.08 6.03
C MET A 150 30.33 -6.29 7.32
N MET A 151 31.63 -6.58 7.19
CA MET A 151 32.54 -6.82 8.30
C MET A 151 33.57 -5.70 8.39
N HIS A 152 33.83 -5.23 9.61
CA HIS A 152 34.78 -4.13 9.85
C HIS A 152 35.84 -4.56 10.86
N SER A 153 37.05 -4.05 10.67
CA SER A 153 38.12 -4.19 11.66
C SER A 153 37.82 -3.37 12.92
N ALA A 154 38.51 -3.73 14.00
CA ALA A 154 38.40 -2.98 15.25
C ALA A 154 38.89 -1.54 15.12
N GLU A 155 39.91 -1.36 14.28
CA GLU A 155 40.46 -0.08 13.93
C GLU A 155 39.45 0.77 13.14
N GLU A 156 38.80 0.23 12.11
CA GLU A 156 37.80 0.96 11.30
C GLU A 156 36.57 1.39 12.11
N ALA A 157 36.12 0.56 13.03
CA ALA A 157 35.01 0.93 13.89
C ALA A 157 35.41 1.91 15.00
N TYR A 158 36.65 1.84 15.50
CA TYR A 158 37.17 2.82 16.45
C TYR A 158 37.32 4.22 15.83
N GLU A 159 37.56 4.32 14.51
CA GLU A 159 37.58 5.59 13.77
C GLU A 159 36.21 6.29 13.71
N ASN A 160 35.13 5.58 14.02
CA ASN A 160 33.78 6.11 14.08
C ASN A 160 33.39 6.29 15.57
N ALA A 161 33.11 7.52 16.00
CA ALA A 161 32.71 7.79 17.39
C ALA A 161 31.18 7.76 17.57
N VAL A 162 30.72 7.44 18.76
CA VAL A 162 29.31 7.53 19.14
C VAL A 162 29.07 8.76 19.99
N LEU A 163 28.16 9.63 19.55
CA LEU A 163 27.57 10.66 20.39
C LEU A 163 26.32 10.08 21.07
N HIS A 164 26.36 9.96 22.39
CA HIS A 164 25.25 9.46 23.20
C HIS A 164 24.41 10.61 23.74
N ILE A 165 23.08 10.51 23.60
CA ILE A 165 22.10 11.36 24.28
C ILE A 165 21.33 10.46 25.26
N THR A 166 21.43 10.76 26.56
CA THR A 166 20.93 9.88 27.63
C THR A 166 19.89 10.50 28.54
N GLN A 167 19.42 11.71 28.23
CA GLN A 167 18.38 12.41 28.98
C GLN A 167 17.25 12.86 28.06
N PRO A 168 15.98 12.80 28.51
CA PRO A 168 14.86 13.35 27.77
C PRO A 168 15.05 14.84 27.49
N GLY A 169 14.46 15.32 26.38
CA GLY A 169 14.46 16.74 26.04
C GLY A 169 14.49 17.02 24.55
N THR A 170 14.62 18.30 24.21
CA THR A 170 14.73 18.76 22.83
C THR A 170 16.17 19.19 22.54
N TYR A 171 16.77 18.59 21.50
CA TYR A 171 18.16 18.81 21.11
C TYR A 171 18.23 19.29 19.66
N GLN A 172 18.79 20.48 19.45
CA GLN A 172 19.08 21.00 18.12
C GLN A 172 20.48 20.56 17.69
N LEU A 173 20.57 19.82 16.60
CA LEU A 173 21.83 19.30 16.04
C LEU A 173 22.32 20.19 14.90
N GLU A 174 23.61 20.52 14.93
CA GLU A 174 24.30 21.33 13.92
C GLU A 174 25.71 20.78 13.65
N GLY A 175 26.22 20.94 12.44
CA GLY A 175 27.62 20.64 12.11
C GLY A 175 27.85 19.24 11.54
N GLU A 176 29.08 18.75 11.58
CA GLU A 176 29.50 17.52 10.89
C GLU A 176 29.93 16.46 11.91
N TRP A 177 29.49 15.21 11.73
CA TRP A 177 29.85 14.07 12.58
C TRP A 177 30.22 12.83 11.76
N HIS A 178 31.38 12.25 12.06
CA HIS A 178 31.80 10.96 11.54
C HIS A 178 31.61 9.90 12.63
N GLY A 179 30.64 9.00 12.43
CA GLY A 179 30.22 8.00 13.40
C GLY A 179 28.72 8.07 13.68
N GLN A 180 28.29 7.56 14.83
CA GLN A 180 26.87 7.40 15.17
C GLN A 180 26.37 8.45 16.14
N ILE A 181 25.07 8.70 16.11
CA ILE A 181 24.33 9.35 17.20
C ILE A 181 23.38 8.32 17.79
N TRP A 182 23.44 8.12 19.11
CA TRP A 182 22.69 7.11 19.83
C TRP A 182 21.84 7.74 20.93
N ILE A 183 20.54 7.50 20.90
CA ILE A 183 19.59 7.97 21.91
C ILE A 183 19.20 6.78 22.77
N ASP A 184 19.71 6.76 24.00
CA ASP A 184 19.48 5.70 24.97
C ASP A 184 19.23 6.29 26.36
N LEU A 185 17.95 6.35 26.75
CA LEU A 185 17.53 6.88 28.06
C LEU A 185 17.61 5.83 29.19
N GLY A 186 18.11 4.62 28.92
CA GLY A 186 18.33 3.57 29.92
C GLY A 186 17.53 2.30 29.66
N ASP A 187 17.08 1.64 30.73
CA ASP A 187 16.45 0.31 30.65
C ASP A 187 15.15 0.34 29.83
N THR A 188 15.15 -0.39 28.70
CA THR A 188 14.05 -0.42 27.73
C THR A 188 12.73 -0.94 28.31
N ASP A 189 12.75 -1.83 29.31
CA ASP A 189 11.51 -2.31 29.93
C ASP A 189 10.84 -1.19 30.78
N GLU A 190 11.59 -0.19 31.23
CA GLU A 190 11.07 0.96 31.97
C GLU A 190 10.75 2.14 31.02
N THR A 191 11.67 2.51 30.13
CA THR A 191 11.58 3.70 29.27
C THR A 191 10.47 3.62 28.23
N PHE A 192 10.23 2.45 27.62
CA PHE A 192 9.18 2.29 26.59
C PHE A 192 7.78 2.60 27.13
N THR A 193 7.59 2.52 28.45
CA THR A 193 6.30 2.82 29.12
C THR A 193 6.29 4.15 29.87
N ASP A 194 7.40 4.88 29.90
CA ASP A 194 7.52 6.15 30.57
C ASP A 194 7.22 7.30 29.61
N GLU A 195 6.02 7.89 29.71
CA GLU A 195 5.57 9.03 28.90
C GLU A 195 6.48 10.28 29.00
N THR A 196 7.45 10.30 29.93
CA THR A 196 8.43 11.38 30.06
C THR A 196 9.76 11.09 29.34
N ALA A 197 9.99 9.86 28.91
CA ALA A 197 11.22 9.41 28.23
C ALA A 197 11.21 9.79 26.73
N LYS A 198 11.10 11.09 26.42
CA LYS A 198 10.94 11.61 25.06
C LYS A 198 12.14 12.43 24.62
N VAL A 199 12.57 12.22 23.38
CA VAL A 199 13.63 12.98 22.73
C VAL A 199 13.12 13.55 21.42
N THR A 200 13.26 14.87 21.27
CA THR A 200 13.03 15.56 20.00
C THR A 200 14.35 16.05 19.45
N LEU A 201 14.72 15.62 18.25
CA LEU A 201 15.87 16.13 17.53
C LEU A 201 15.41 17.21 16.54
N ILE A 202 15.93 18.43 16.67
CA ILE A 202 15.77 19.48 15.67
C ILE A 202 17.01 19.43 14.77
N LEU A 203 16.85 19.01 13.51
CA LEU A 203 17.96 18.93 12.56
C LEU A 203 18.13 20.31 11.90
N ASN A 204 19.27 20.96 12.16
CA ASN A 204 19.53 22.35 11.78
C ASN A 204 20.86 22.51 11.02
N GLY A 205 20.99 21.83 9.89
CA GLY A 205 22.23 21.81 9.11
C GLY A 205 23.24 20.85 9.70
N VAL A 206 22.82 19.60 9.93
CA VAL A 206 23.68 18.53 10.47
C VAL A 206 23.97 17.47 9.41
N ASP A 207 25.24 17.07 9.33
CA ASP A 207 25.73 16.02 8.45
C ASP A 207 26.36 14.89 9.28
N VAL A 208 25.80 13.69 9.20
CA VAL A 208 26.24 12.52 9.95
C VAL A 208 26.57 11.39 8.98
N THR A 209 27.78 10.85 9.08
CA THR A 209 28.22 9.70 8.26
C THR A 209 28.84 8.64 9.16
N CYS A 210 28.26 7.45 9.21
CA CYS A 210 28.86 6.27 9.82
C CYS A 210 29.11 5.21 8.74
N THR A 211 30.35 4.74 8.63
CA THR A 211 30.72 3.79 7.56
C THR A 211 30.60 2.33 7.99
N VAL A 212 30.25 2.07 9.25
CA VAL A 212 30.30 0.73 9.86
C VAL A 212 29.00 0.29 10.54
N ALA A 213 28.04 1.21 10.71
CA ALA A 213 26.78 0.99 11.39
C ALA A 213 25.77 2.13 11.06
N PRO A 214 24.53 2.11 11.60
CA PRO A 214 23.56 3.18 11.37
C PRO A 214 24.10 4.54 11.81
N SER A 215 23.75 5.60 11.10
CA SER A 215 24.18 6.95 11.47
C SER A 215 23.41 7.52 12.66
N LEU A 216 22.16 7.09 12.86
CA LEU A 216 21.30 7.55 13.94
C LEU A 216 20.43 6.41 14.46
N VAL A 217 20.36 6.25 15.78
CA VAL A 217 19.60 5.20 16.44
C VAL A 217 18.80 5.75 17.62
N PHE A 218 17.47 5.65 17.55
CA PHE A 218 16.60 5.74 18.73
C PHE A 218 16.47 4.36 19.37
N TYR A 219 17.18 4.14 20.46
CA TYR A 219 17.26 2.83 21.11
C TYR A 219 16.28 2.66 22.26
N SER A 220 16.26 3.63 23.18
CA SER A 220 15.47 3.56 24.41
C SER A 220 14.79 4.89 24.67
N VAL A 221 13.58 5.03 24.11
CA VAL A 221 12.67 6.17 24.30
C VAL A 221 11.22 5.64 24.38
N TYR A 222 10.29 6.48 24.84
CA TYR A 222 8.89 6.12 25.01
C TYR A 222 8.23 5.56 23.74
N GLU A 223 7.46 4.48 23.88
CA GLU A 223 6.59 3.94 22.82
C GLU A 223 5.14 4.40 23.07
N CYS A 224 4.56 5.11 22.09
CA CYS A 224 3.25 5.72 22.22
C CYS A 224 2.09 4.78 21.94
N ASP A 225 2.28 3.74 21.12
CA ASP A 225 1.28 2.69 20.94
C ASP A 225 1.57 1.52 21.87
N ASN A 226 0.65 1.24 22.79
CA ASN A 226 0.72 0.05 23.67
C ASN A 226 -0.30 -1.03 23.26
N THR A 227 -0.97 -0.86 22.12
CA THR A 227 -2.03 -1.74 21.63
C THR A 227 -1.53 -2.82 20.68
N TRP A 228 -0.31 -2.72 20.16
CA TRP A 228 0.34 -3.72 19.29
C TRP A 228 0.37 -5.16 19.85
N GLU A 229 0.34 -5.36 21.18
CA GLU A 229 0.26 -6.69 21.78
C GLU A 229 -1.11 -7.39 21.55
N SER A 230 -2.12 -6.65 21.08
CA SER A 230 -3.49 -7.13 20.86
C SER A 230 -3.77 -7.35 19.37
N GLN A 231 -3.59 -8.59 18.90
CA GLN A 231 -3.87 -9.02 17.50
C GLN A 231 -5.34 -8.89 17.05
N THR A 232 -6.21 -8.28 17.86
CA THR A 232 -7.64 -8.07 17.54
C THR A 232 -7.98 -6.61 17.24
N GLN A 233 -6.98 -5.72 17.19
CA GLN A 233 -7.17 -4.27 17.09
C GLN A 233 -6.34 -3.61 15.97
N TRP A 234 -5.93 -4.37 14.94
CA TRP A 234 -5.21 -3.81 13.80
C TRP A 234 -6.02 -2.68 13.15
N SER A 235 -5.35 -1.55 12.91
CA SER A 235 -5.99 -0.31 12.51
C SER A 235 -5.07 0.43 11.56
N THR A 236 -5.63 0.99 10.51
CA THR A 236 -4.95 1.98 9.64
C THR A 236 -4.84 3.36 10.32
N ASP A 237 -5.54 3.55 11.43
CA ASP A 237 -5.57 4.80 12.19
C ASP A 237 -4.73 4.61 13.46
N VAL A 238 -3.48 5.08 13.41
CA VAL A 238 -2.52 5.06 14.51
C VAL A 238 -2.08 6.49 14.82
N ASP A 239 -2.09 6.85 16.10
CA ASP A 239 -1.69 8.17 16.59
C ASP A 239 -0.27 8.11 17.18
N THR A 240 0.69 8.62 16.42
CA THR A 240 2.11 8.74 16.81
C THR A 240 2.45 10.12 17.37
N SER A 241 1.46 10.99 17.60
CA SER A 241 1.70 12.38 18.03
C SER A 241 2.34 12.50 19.41
N ASP A 242 2.40 11.42 20.19
CA ASP A 242 3.09 11.35 21.47
C ASP A 242 4.33 10.43 21.45
N ALA A 243 4.84 10.08 20.26
CA ALA A 243 6.02 9.22 20.11
C ALA A 243 7.23 9.75 20.90
N GLY A 244 7.99 8.84 21.49
CA GLY A 244 9.23 9.16 22.20
C GLY A 244 10.38 9.53 21.28
N ALA A 245 10.36 9.07 20.03
CA ALA A 245 11.30 9.45 18.98
C ALA A 245 10.66 10.50 18.07
N LYS A 246 11.13 11.74 18.14
CA LYS A 246 10.68 12.83 17.28
C LYS A 246 11.83 13.51 16.57
N VAL A 247 11.61 13.84 15.30
CA VAL A 247 12.57 14.55 14.46
C VAL A 247 11.87 15.74 13.81
N ILE A 248 12.46 16.92 13.92
CA ILE A 248 11.96 18.17 13.35
C ILE A 248 13.00 18.71 12.38
N LEU A 249 12.60 18.92 11.13
CA LEU A 249 13.44 19.51 10.09
C LEU A 249 13.37 21.03 10.17
N ALA A 250 14.46 21.69 10.54
CA ALA A 250 14.50 23.13 10.66
C ALA A 250 14.39 23.81 9.29
N ASP A 251 13.60 24.89 9.23
CA ASP A 251 13.32 25.59 7.98
C ASP A 251 14.59 26.18 7.34
N GLY A 252 14.73 25.98 6.03
CA GLY A 252 15.86 26.46 5.24
C GLY A 252 17.18 25.72 5.49
N THR A 253 17.12 24.53 6.09
CA THR A 253 18.29 23.68 6.33
C THR A 253 18.24 22.39 5.53
N GLU A 254 19.42 21.83 5.29
CA GLU A 254 19.62 20.53 4.68
C GLU A 254 20.41 19.68 5.67
N ASN A 255 19.98 18.44 5.87
CA ASN A 255 20.52 17.55 6.88
C ASN A 255 20.80 16.20 6.23
N ASN A 256 22.02 15.68 6.37
CA ASN A 256 22.45 14.47 5.67
C ASN A 256 22.79 13.36 6.67
N PHE A 257 22.23 12.16 6.46
CA PHE A 257 22.49 10.98 7.30
C PHE A 257 22.89 9.82 6.39
N SER A 258 24.10 9.30 6.55
CA SER A 258 24.63 8.17 5.78
C SER A 258 25.11 7.08 6.73
N GLY A 259 24.54 5.88 6.66
CA GLY A 259 24.83 4.77 7.56
C GLY A 259 24.84 3.43 6.83
N THR A 260 25.39 2.39 7.45
CA THR A 260 25.31 1.00 6.95
C THR A 260 24.66 0.08 7.99
N ASN A 261 24.29 -1.15 7.65
CA ASN A 261 23.70 -2.07 8.61
C ASN A 261 24.76 -2.74 9.51
N VAL A 262 24.30 -3.25 10.67
CA VAL A 262 25.11 -4.09 11.55
C VAL A 262 24.87 -5.57 11.25
N PHE A 263 25.95 -6.35 11.20
CA PHE A 263 25.88 -7.79 11.00
C PHE A 263 25.04 -8.51 12.07
N ARG A 264 24.04 -9.30 11.64
CA ARG A 264 23.05 -9.93 12.53
C ARG A 264 23.60 -11.15 13.28
N ILE A 265 23.24 -11.27 14.56
CA ILE A 265 23.54 -12.45 15.38
C ILE A 265 22.25 -13.19 15.74
N LEU A 266 22.13 -14.44 15.27
CA LEU A 266 21.13 -15.37 15.78
C LEU A 266 21.67 -16.04 17.05
N LYS A 267 20.92 -15.94 18.14
CA LYS A 267 21.31 -16.56 19.40
C LYS A 267 21.38 -18.09 19.27
N THR A 268 22.45 -18.61 19.86
CA THR A 268 22.79 -19.98 20.19
C THR A 268 21.62 -20.96 20.35
N LYS A 269 21.79 -22.18 19.84
CA LYS A 269 20.96 -23.36 20.17
C LYS A 269 20.98 -23.61 21.69
N TYR A 270 19.91 -23.25 22.39
CA TYR A 270 19.68 -23.83 23.71
C TYR A 270 19.25 -25.30 23.55
N LYS A 271 20.18 -26.24 23.74
CA LYS A 271 19.80 -27.62 24.08
C LYS A 271 19.26 -27.62 25.52
N ASN A 272 17.98 -27.34 25.68
CA ASN A 272 17.23 -27.88 26.81
C ASN A 272 15.91 -28.43 26.27
N ASP A 273 15.82 -29.76 26.32
CA ASP A 273 14.60 -30.56 26.17
C ASP A 273 13.66 -30.18 25.00
N SER A 274 13.95 -30.79 23.84
CA SER A 274 13.03 -31.02 22.71
C SER A 274 12.47 -29.83 21.91
N ASN A 275 12.67 -28.56 22.27
CA ASN A 275 12.29 -27.42 21.41
C ASN A 275 13.43 -26.43 21.23
N THR A 276 13.74 -26.10 19.97
CA THR A 276 14.72 -25.06 19.62
C THR A 276 13.99 -23.73 19.54
N VAL A 277 14.30 -22.77 20.42
CA VAL A 277 13.86 -21.37 20.28
C VAL A 277 15.11 -20.53 20.07
N GLN A 278 15.26 -19.97 18.88
CA GLN A 278 16.31 -18.99 18.58
C GLN A 278 15.74 -17.58 18.79
N LYS A 279 16.57 -16.67 19.31
CA LYS A 279 16.23 -15.24 19.43
C LYS A 279 17.20 -14.44 18.55
N LYS A 280 16.69 -13.61 17.64
CA LYS A 280 17.46 -12.52 17.01
C LYS A 280 17.98 -11.64 18.17
N ARG A 281 19.29 -11.37 18.25
CA ARG A 281 19.86 -10.59 19.37
C ARG A 281 19.96 -9.09 19.07
N LEU A 282 20.29 -8.70 17.83
CA LEU A 282 20.28 -7.32 17.35
C LEU A 282 20.19 -7.36 15.81
N LYS A 283 19.25 -6.60 15.22
CA LYS A 283 19.13 -6.25 13.79
C LYS A 283 18.95 -4.73 13.80
N MET A 284 19.75 -4.01 13.03
CA MET A 284 19.64 -2.56 12.85
C MET A 284 20.10 -2.31 11.42
N ASP A 285 19.13 -2.17 10.53
CA ASP A 285 19.35 -2.33 9.10
C ASP A 285 19.20 -1.00 8.34
N GLY A 286 18.46 -0.04 8.92
CA GLY A 286 18.40 1.36 8.49
C GLY A 286 19.61 2.21 8.85
N ALA A 287 20.02 3.08 7.93
CA ALA A 287 20.95 4.17 8.22
C ALA A 287 20.40 5.14 9.28
N PHE A 288 19.07 5.25 9.37
CA PHE A 288 18.35 6.05 10.34
C PHE A 288 17.26 5.17 10.95
N TYR A 289 17.47 4.76 12.21
CA TYR A 289 16.78 3.61 12.81
C TYR A 289 16.07 3.98 14.12
N SER A 290 14.91 3.37 14.37
CA SER A 290 14.19 3.45 15.66
C SER A 290 13.64 2.10 16.13
N TYR A 291 13.86 1.76 17.39
CA TYR A 291 13.25 0.58 18.03
C TYR A 291 11.77 0.76 18.40
N VAL A 292 11.27 1.99 18.30
CA VAL A 292 9.92 2.40 18.68
C VAL A 292 9.33 3.28 17.59
N SER A 293 8.05 3.62 17.72
CA SER A 293 7.36 4.52 16.83
C SER A 293 8.09 5.85 16.70
N MET A 294 8.20 6.36 15.48
CA MET A 294 8.92 7.59 15.16
C MET A 294 8.04 8.56 14.38
N GLU A 295 8.15 9.84 14.74
CA GLU A 295 7.51 10.96 14.04
C GLU A 295 8.56 11.89 13.43
N ILE A 296 8.40 12.21 12.15
CA ILE A 296 9.20 13.19 11.41
C ILE A 296 8.30 14.34 10.97
N ASP A 297 8.68 15.57 11.31
CA ASP A 297 7.93 16.78 11.00
C ASP A 297 8.82 17.87 10.41
N GLY A 298 8.20 18.81 9.69
CA GLY A 298 8.82 20.06 9.27
C GLY A 298 8.38 21.21 10.18
N GLN A 299 9.18 22.27 10.23
CA GLN A 299 8.71 23.52 10.83
C GLN A 299 7.62 24.20 9.98
N GLU A 300 7.07 25.32 10.47
CA GLU A 300 5.89 25.98 9.88
C GLU A 300 6.01 26.27 8.38
N ALA A 301 7.21 26.61 7.86
CA ALA A 301 7.37 26.84 6.43
C ALA A 301 7.55 25.53 5.62
N GLY A 302 7.87 24.41 6.27
CA GLY A 302 8.03 23.09 5.66
C GLY A 302 9.21 22.98 4.70
N THR A 303 10.23 23.82 4.86
CA THR A 303 11.37 23.96 3.92
C THR A 303 12.63 23.22 4.35
N GLY A 304 12.63 22.61 5.52
CA GLY A 304 13.73 21.74 5.97
C GLY A 304 13.83 20.48 5.12
N VAL A 305 15.06 20.02 4.89
CA VAL A 305 15.38 18.85 4.07
C VAL A 305 16.14 17.82 4.91
N LEU A 306 15.74 16.55 4.81
CA LEU A 306 16.44 15.39 5.34
C LEU A 306 16.81 14.47 4.17
N ASN A 307 18.11 14.23 4.00
CA ASN A 307 18.64 13.26 3.06
C ASN A 307 19.15 12.04 3.82
N VAL A 308 18.66 10.85 3.50
CA VAL A 308 19.10 9.58 4.09
C VAL A 308 19.73 8.72 3.00
N ASN A 309 20.96 8.28 3.23
CA ASN A 309 21.68 7.35 2.37
C ASN A 309 21.95 6.04 3.12
N GLY A 310 21.18 5.03 2.77
CA GLY A 310 21.24 3.68 3.31
C GLY A 310 22.28 2.83 2.61
N GLY A 311 23.32 2.41 3.34
CA GLY A 311 24.22 1.34 2.92
C GLY A 311 23.53 -0.04 2.88
N TYR A 312 22.35 -0.15 3.49
CA TYR A 312 21.43 -1.28 3.37
C TYR A 312 20.00 -0.73 3.26
N GLU A 313 19.27 -0.56 4.37
CA GLU A 313 17.97 0.14 4.39
C GLU A 313 18.16 1.66 4.58
N GLY A 314 17.18 2.45 4.15
CA GLY A 314 17.14 3.89 4.40
C GLY A 314 16.68 4.25 5.81
N LEU A 315 15.36 4.47 5.96
CA LEU A 315 14.69 4.67 7.25
C LEU A 315 14.08 3.34 7.72
N ASP A 316 14.28 3.00 8.99
CA ASP A 316 13.80 1.74 9.56
C ASP A 316 13.18 1.99 10.94
N THR A 317 11.97 1.46 11.15
CA THR A 317 11.35 1.44 12.47
C THR A 317 10.78 0.08 12.82
N GLU A 318 10.97 -0.33 14.07
CA GLU A 318 10.40 -1.58 14.58
C GLU A 318 8.88 -1.53 14.84
N LEU A 319 8.28 -0.32 14.82
CA LEU A 319 6.85 -0.07 14.97
C LEU A 319 6.37 0.99 13.96
N HIS A 320 5.63 2.02 14.37
CA HIS A 320 5.00 2.95 13.44
C HIS A 320 5.93 4.07 12.97
N LEU A 321 5.76 4.51 11.72
CA LEU A 321 6.50 5.64 11.17
C LEU A 321 5.51 6.68 10.63
N THR A 322 5.65 7.93 11.04
CA THR A 322 4.75 9.01 10.61
C THR A 322 5.52 10.22 10.10
N PHE A 323 5.11 10.71 8.93
CA PHE A 323 5.59 11.95 8.31
C PHE A 323 4.48 12.99 8.32
N ASN A 324 4.71 14.11 9.00
CA ASN A 324 3.75 15.22 9.06
C ASN A 324 4.11 16.39 8.14
N GLY A 325 5.39 16.56 7.80
CA GLY A 325 5.86 17.69 7.00
C GLY A 325 7.35 17.62 6.70
N GLY A 326 7.87 18.68 6.06
CA GLY A 326 9.26 18.76 5.60
C GLY A 326 9.50 18.02 4.28
N ASN A 327 10.76 17.94 3.86
CA ASN A 327 11.16 17.27 2.62
C ASN A 327 12.17 16.16 2.96
N VAL A 328 11.83 14.92 2.66
CA VAL A 328 12.63 13.74 2.97
C VAL A 328 13.02 13.05 1.68
N HIS A 329 14.32 12.90 1.45
CA HIS A 329 14.90 12.18 0.33
C HIS A 329 15.63 10.96 0.85
N ILE A 330 15.35 9.79 0.29
CA ILE A 330 15.95 8.53 0.73
C ILE A 330 16.52 7.81 -0.48
N VAL A 331 17.77 7.38 -0.36
CA VAL A 331 18.42 6.47 -1.30
C VAL A 331 18.96 5.31 -0.50
N SER A 332 18.67 4.06 -0.90
CA SER A 332 19.11 2.88 -0.16
C SER A 332 19.50 1.73 -1.10
N GLN A 333 20.30 0.79 -0.58
CA GLN A 333 20.71 -0.40 -1.34
C GLN A 333 19.61 -1.46 -1.38
N ASP A 334 18.82 -1.57 -0.31
CA ASP A 334 17.64 -2.42 -0.14
C ASP A 334 16.38 -1.52 -0.04
N ASP A 335 15.48 -1.69 0.92
CA ASP A 335 14.27 -0.86 1.01
C ASP A 335 14.58 0.60 1.37
N GLY A 336 13.80 1.51 0.80
CA GLY A 336 13.88 2.92 1.17
C GLY A 336 13.35 3.17 2.58
N ILE A 337 12.16 2.65 2.84
CA ILE A 337 11.55 2.59 4.17
C ILE A 337 11.25 1.13 4.47
N ASN A 338 11.70 0.64 5.62
CA ASN A 338 11.35 -0.67 6.15
C ASN A 338 10.63 -0.51 7.49
N VAL A 339 9.44 -1.10 7.61
CA VAL A 339 8.66 -1.11 8.84
C VAL A 339 8.26 -2.56 9.21
N ASN A 340 8.66 -2.97 10.41
CA ASN A 340 8.75 -4.34 10.96
C ASN A 340 7.67 -5.37 10.55
N GLU A 341 8.10 -6.63 10.42
CA GLU A 341 7.33 -7.88 10.19
C GLU A 341 6.40 -8.28 11.37
N ASP A 342 5.52 -7.40 11.81
CA ASP A 342 4.60 -7.66 12.93
C ASP A 342 3.12 -7.76 12.54
N GLY A 343 2.79 -7.36 11.30
CA GLY A 343 1.42 -7.31 10.79
C GLY A 343 0.56 -6.19 11.36
N VAL A 344 1.14 -5.26 12.13
CA VAL A 344 0.42 -4.17 12.83
C VAL A 344 0.98 -2.79 12.58
N SER A 345 2.26 -2.69 12.23
CA SER A 345 2.94 -1.43 12.05
C SER A 345 2.34 -0.60 10.92
N VAL A 346 2.49 0.73 10.97
CA VAL A 346 1.83 1.62 10.01
C VAL A 346 2.80 2.70 9.58
N VAL A 347 2.98 2.82 8.26
CA VAL A 347 3.59 4.00 7.64
C VAL A 347 2.50 5.00 7.32
N THR A 348 2.54 6.18 7.94
CA THR A 348 1.58 7.25 7.73
C THR A 348 2.24 8.49 7.12
N VAL A 349 1.71 9.00 6.02
CA VAL A 349 2.15 10.26 5.40
C VAL A 349 1.00 11.26 5.42
N ASN A 350 1.10 12.27 6.28
CA ASN A 350 0.09 13.32 6.43
C ASN A 350 0.39 14.56 5.56
N GLY A 351 1.66 14.82 5.26
CA GLY A 351 2.09 16.01 4.53
C GLY A 351 3.59 16.01 4.24
N GLY A 352 4.07 17.11 3.65
CA GLY A 352 5.47 17.25 3.22
C GLY A 352 5.74 16.62 1.85
N SER A 353 7.02 16.37 1.57
CA SER A 353 7.51 15.64 0.41
C SER A 353 8.33 14.45 0.86
N LEU A 354 8.04 13.28 0.32
CA LEU A 354 8.75 12.03 0.56
C LEU A 354 9.16 11.45 -0.78
N HIS A 355 10.46 11.40 -1.03
CA HIS A 355 11.04 10.97 -2.30
C HIS A 355 12.02 9.85 -2.05
N ILE A 356 11.67 8.65 -2.50
CA ILE A 356 12.32 7.42 -2.11
C ILE A 356 12.83 6.67 -3.34
N VAL A 357 14.10 6.33 -3.23
CA VAL A 357 14.88 5.59 -4.22
C VAL A 357 15.41 4.33 -3.52
N GLY A 358 14.56 3.32 -3.38
CA GLY A 358 14.90 2.00 -2.83
C GLY A 358 15.51 1.06 -3.86
N GLY A 359 16.32 0.10 -3.43
CA GLY A 359 16.88 -0.96 -4.26
C GLY A 359 17.89 -0.48 -5.28
N VAL A 360 18.79 0.43 -4.90
CA VAL A 360 19.97 0.78 -5.73
C VAL A 360 20.94 -0.42 -5.85
N GLY A 361 20.85 -1.37 -4.93
CA GLY A 361 21.58 -2.62 -4.92
C GLY A 361 20.98 -3.66 -5.88
N SER A 362 20.63 -4.83 -5.36
CA SER A 362 20.12 -5.97 -6.16
C SER A 362 18.63 -6.23 -6.04
N GLU A 363 18.00 -5.76 -4.97
CA GLU A 363 16.59 -5.92 -4.58
C GLU A 363 16.22 -4.74 -3.68
N GLY A 364 14.93 -4.56 -3.38
CA GLY A 364 14.46 -3.55 -2.43
C GLY A 364 13.27 -2.73 -2.93
N ASP A 365 12.29 -2.54 -2.04
CA ASP A 365 11.08 -1.79 -2.25
C ASP A 365 11.28 -0.28 -2.06
N GLY A 366 10.34 0.51 -2.59
CA GLY A 366 10.29 1.93 -2.24
C GLY A 366 9.89 2.09 -0.77
N ILE A 367 8.73 1.57 -0.41
CA ILE A 367 8.22 1.50 0.96
C ILE A 367 7.80 0.06 1.21
N ASP A 368 8.47 -0.61 2.14
CA ASP A 368 8.02 -1.87 2.72
C ASP A 368 7.37 -1.60 4.10
N SER A 369 6.08 -1.90 4.19
CA SER A 369 5.34 -1.88 5.44
C SER A 369 4.61 -3.20 5.65
N ASN A 370 5.16 -4.07 6.47
CA ASN A 370 4.54 -5.35 6.82
C ASN A 370 3.20 -5.22 7.59
N GLY A 371 2.81 -4.01 8.03
CA GLY A 371 1.43 -3.70 8.39
C GLY A 371 0.76 -2.84 7.31
N PHE A 372 0.36 -1.60 7.58
CA PHE A 372 -0.42 -0.76 6.64
C PHE A 372 0.36 0.45 6.12
N LEU A 373 0.08 0.84 4.88
CA LEU A 373 0.52 2.13 4.34
C LEU A 373 -0.67 3.07 4.19
N VAL A 374 -0.58 4.28 4.74
CA VAL A 374 -1.65 5.28 4.71
C VAL A 374 -1.11 6.65 4.28
N ILE A 375 -1.51 7.10 3.09
CA ILE A 375 -1.11 8.40 2.53
C ILE A 375 -2.30 9.35 2.55
N ASN A 376 -2.29 10.30 3.49
CA ASN A 376 -3.34 11.30 3.68
C ASN A 376 -3.08 12.62 2.93
N GLY A 377 -1.83 12.90 2.55
CA GLY A 377 -1.45 14.15 1.89
C GLY A 377 0.02 14.20 1.52
N GLY A 378 0.47 15.38 1.06
CA GLY A 378 1.86 15.61 0.65
C GLY A 378 2.17 15.18 -0.79
N VAL A 379 3.46 14.99 -1.06
CA VAL A 379 3.99 14.40 -2.30
C VAL A 379 4.75 13.14 -1.92
N VAL A 380 4.39 11.99 -2.51
CA VAL A 380 5.05 10.70 -2.29
C VAL A 380 5.52 10.17 -3.64
N ILE A 381 6.82 10.02 -3.77
CA ILE A 381 7.49 9.36 -4.91
C ILE A 381 8.22 8.15 -4.34
N ALA A 382 7.86 6.95 -4.78
CA ALA A 382 8.47 5.72 -4.28
C ALA A 382 8.86 4.80 -5.45
N THR A 383 10.17 4.66 -5.68
CA THR A 383 10.71 3.83 -6.75
C THR A 383 11.46 2.65 -6.18
N ALA A 384 11.22 1.46 -6.73
CA ALA A 384 11.82 0.21 -6.29
C ALA A 384 12.87 -0.31 -7.27
N SER A 385 13.56 -1.37 -6.86
CA SER A 385 14.43 -2.16 -7.72
C SER A 385 13.64 -2.84 -8.87
N PRO A 386 14.29 -3.09 -10.02
CA PRO A 386 13.69 -3.80 -11.14
C PRO A 386 13.62 -5.32 -10.91
N ALA A 387 14.08 -5.82 -9.74
CA ALA A 387 14.28 -7.23 -9.43
C ALA A 387 13.12 -7.88 -8.67
N ALA A 388 11.89 -7.67 -9.15
CA ALA A 388 10.64 -8.15 -8.56
C ALA A 388 10.17 -7.43 -7.28
N ASP A 389 10.53 -6.15 -7.15
CA ASP A 389 10.17 -5.26 -6.05
C ASP A 389 9.11 -4.22 -6.47
N SER A 390 8.41 -3.67 -5.48
CA SER A 390 7.26 -2.76 -5.58
C SER A 390 7.57 -1.37 -5.04
N GLY A 391 7.07 -0.33 -5.73
CA GLY A 391 7.18 1.04 -5.21
C GLY A 391 6.44 1.21 -3.89
N LEU A 392 5.28 0.56 -3.74
CA LEU A 392 4.57 0.39 -2.47
C LEU A 392 4.44 -1.11 -2.21
N ASP A 393 4.91 -1.59 -1.06
CA ASP A 393 4.66 -2.92 -0.53
C ASP A 393 4.00 -2.81 0.85
N SER A 394 2.82 -3.42 1.00
CA SER A 394 2.14 -3.44 2.28
C SER A 394 1.23 -4.64 2.48
N ASP A 395 1.61 -5.48 3.44
CA ASP A 395 0.88 -6.68 3.84
C ASP A 395 -0.57 -6.39 4.32
N GLY A 396 -0.78 -5.28 5.02
CA GLY A 396 -2.07 -4.80 5.50
C GLY A 396 -2.87 -4.05 4.43
N GLY A 397 -2.20 -3.53 3.40
CA GLY A 397 -2.75 -2.81 2.27
C GLY A 397 -2.41 -1.32 2.28
N SER A 398 -2.41 -0.75 1.07
CA SER A 398 -2.01 0.64 0.81
C SER A 398 -3.24 1.52 0.55
N TYR A 399 -3.42 2.57 1.36
CA TYR A 399 -4.59 3.45 1.31
C TYR A 399 -4.17 4.88 0.91
N ILE A 400 -4.70 5.36 -0.21
CA ILE A 400 -4.40 6.69 -0.74
C ILE A 400 -5.60 7.61 -0.54
N ASN A 401 -5.49 8.51 0.42
CA ASN A 401 -6.56 9.41 0.85
C ASN A 401 -6.38 10.86 0.39
N GLY A 402 -5.15 11.25 0.02
CA GLY A 402 -4.86 12.61 -0.41
C GLY A 402 -3.44 12.78 -0.98
N GLY A 403 -3.17 13.94 -1.60
CA GLY A 403 -1.82 14.34 -2.01
C GLY A 403 -1.47 13.97 -3.45
N TYR A 404 -0.18 13.98 -3.77
CA TYR A 404 0.36 13.46 -5.03
C TYR A 404 1.10 12.17 -4.74
N VAL A 405 0.81 11.10 -5.47
CA VAL A 405 1.48 9.81 -5.33
C VAL A 405 1.90 9.32 -6.70
N VAL A 406 3.16 8.96 -6.84
CA VAL A 406 3.64 8.08 -7.90
C VAL A 406 4.55 7.03 -7.29
N ALA A 407 4.19 5.78 -7.50
CA ALA A 407 5.00 4.65 -7.07
C ALA A 407 5.19 3.69 -8.22
N THR A 408 6.44 3.29 -8.47
CA THR A 408 6.81 2.46 -9.63
C THR A 408 7.64 1.27 -9.18
N GLY A 409 7.30 0.09 -9.71
CA GLY A 409 7.96 -1.17 -9.40
C GLY A 409 7.82 -2.17 -10.54
N SER A 410 8.58 -3.26 -10.44
CA SER A 410 8.47 -4.40 -11.37
C SER A 410 7.39 -5.39 -10.93
N THR A 411 7.16 -5.49 -9.62
CA THR A 411 5.92 -5.97 -8.99
C THR A 411 5.17 -4.78 -8.38
N MET A 412 3.93 -4.98 -7.94
CA MET A 412 3.16 -3.91 -7.28
C MET A 412 2.22 -4.48 -6.24
N ASP A 413 2.17 -3.82 -5.09
CA ASP A 413 1.00 -3.80 -4.24
C ASP A 413 0.16 -2.55 -4.54
N TRP A 414 -1.09 -2.81 -4.91
CA TRP A 414 -1.99 -1.78 -5.45
C TRP A 414 -2.68 -1.00 -4.34
N ALA A 415 -3.12 0.22 -4.67
CA ALA A 415 -4.00 0.96 -3.77
C ALA A 415 -5.32 0.18 -3.52
N GLU A 416 -5.74 0.10 -2.26
CA GLU A 416 -6.94 -0.61 -1.83
C GLU A 416 -8.21 0.17 -2.19
N SER A 417 -9.32 -0.52 -2.48
CA SER A 417 -10.57 0.08 -2.97
C SER A 417 -11.18 1.12 -2.04
N ASP A 418 -10.87 1.06 -0.75
CA ASP A 418 -11.38 1.96 0.28
C ASP A 418 -10.56 3.26 0.39
N SER A 419 -9.55 3.44 -0.47
CA SER A 419 -8.83 4.69 -0.68
C SER A 419 -9.78 5.85 -0.99
N ASN A 420 -9.46 7.05 -0.50
CA ASN A 420 -10.34 8.21 -0.64
C ASN A 420 -10.05 9.14 -1.83
N GLN A 421 -8.84 9.09 -2.40
CA GLN A 421 -8.47 9.86 -3.58
C GLN A 421 -8.55 9.00 -4.85
N VAL A 422 -8.77 9.64 -6.01
CA VAL A 422 -8.80 8.94 -7.29
C VAL A 422 -7.39 8.48 -7.67
N THR A 423 -7.25 7.19 -7.98
CA THR A 423 -5.97 6.51 -8.24
C THR A 423 -6.05 5.68 -9.51
N MET A 424 -4.98 5.72 -10.30
CA MET A 424 -4.72 4.85 -11.45
C MET A 424 -3.66 3.81 -11.08
N ASN A 425 -4.06 2.54 -11.08
CA ASN A 425 -3.17 1.40 -11.00
C ASN A 425 -2.89 0.92 -12.43
N LEU A 426 -1.70 1.20 -12.95
CA LEU A 426 -1.28 0.88 -14.32
C LEU A 426 -0.39 -0.36 -14.31
N GLN A 427 -0.78 -1.41 -15.02
CA GLN A 427 0.04 -2.59 -15.31
C GLN A 427 0.44 -2.60 -16.79
N PHE A 428 1.71 -2.34 -17.05
CA PHE A 428 2.28 -2.33 -18.39
C PHE A 428 2.48 -3.75 -18.92
N SER A 429 2.28 -3.90 -20.24
CA SER A 429 2.45 -5.16 -20.96
C SER A 429 3.92 -5.56 -21.12
N SER A 430 4.84 -4.59 -20.97
CA SER A 430 6.29 -4.76 -20.98
C SER A 430 6.92 -3.86 -19.92
N MET A 431 8.16 -4.15 -19.53
CA MET A 431 8.96 -3.21 -18.74
C MET A 431 9.10 -1.88 -19.49
N GLN A 432 8.86 -0.79 -18.78
CA GLN A 432 9.14 0.57 -19.21
C GLN A 432 10.54 0.96 -18.76
N SER A 433 11.19 1.86 -19.50
CA SER A 433 12.53 2.32 -19.14
C SER A 433 12.46 3.45 -18.12
N SER A 434 13.52 3.64 -17.33
CA SER A 434 13.56 4.70 -16.31
C SER A 434 13.91 6.08 -16.87
N ASP A 435 14.25 6.18 -18.15
CA ASP A 435 14.45 7.44 -18.88
C ASP A 435 13.17 7.93 -19.58
N GLU A 436 12.02 7.33 -19.24
CA GLU A 436 10.74 7.62 -19.86
C GLU A 436 9.79 8.31 -18.87
N ALA A 437 9.53 9.59 -19.13
CA ALA A 437 8.56 10.35 -18.36
C ALA A 437 7.15 9.76 -18.44
N ILE A 438 6.39 9.85 -17.35
CA ILE A 438 4.96 9.54 -17.28
C ILE A 438 4.17 10.84 -17.24
N LEU A 439 3.24 10.98 -18.19
CA LEU A 439 2.37 12.12 -18.32
C LEU A 439 0.91 11.69 -18.32
N VAL A 440 0.06 12.46 -17.64
CA VAL A 440 -1.38 12.37 -17.76
C VAL A 440 -1.97 13.70 -18.20
N THR A 441 -2.85 13.66 -19.20
CA THR A 441 -3.59 14.84 -19.70
C THR A 441 -5.10 14.60 -19.67
N ASP A 442 -5.88 15.68 -19.64
CA ASP A 442 -7.32 15.60 -19.92
C ASP A 442 -7.60 15.46 -21.44
N LEU A 443 -8.87 15.30 -21.80
CA LEU A 443 -9.28 15.18 -23.21
C LEU A 443 -9.01 16.45 -24.06
N GLU A 444 -8.78 17.59 -23.43
CA GLU A 444 -8.41 18.84 -24.11
C GLU A 444 -6.88 18.95 -24.30
N GLY A 445 -6.11 17.97 -23.81
CA GLY A 445 -4.66 17.90 -23.88
C GLY A 445 -3.95 18.73 -22.81
N LYS A 446 -4.66 19.18 -21.77
CA LYS A 446 -4.06 19.90 -20.65
C LYS A 446 -3.39 18.89 -19.71
N VAL A 447 -2.14 19.16 -19.35
CA VAL A 447 -1.40 18.36 -18.37
C VAL A 447 -2.06 18.45 -16.99
N VAL A 448 -2.29 17.28 -16.38
CA VAL A 448 -2.82 17.15 -15.02
C VAL A 448 -1.83 16.49 -14.07
N PHE A 449 -0.90 15.68 -14.60
CA PHE A 449 0.17 15.04 -13.84
C PHE A 449 1.38 14.82 -14.75
N ALA A 450 2.59 15.02 -14.25
CA ALA A 450 3.83 14.76 -14.98
C ALA A 450 4.96 14.39 -14.00
N TYR A 451 5.60 13.27 -14.26
CA TYR A 451 6.72 12.71 -13.51
C TYR A 451 7.79 12.22 -14.47
N ASP A 452 9.05 12.44 -14.14
CA ASP A 452 10.20 11.99 -14.94
C ASP A 452 11.18 11.22 -14.04
N PRO A 453 11.22 9.88 -14.13
CA PRO A 453 12.11 9.08 -13.30
C PRO A 453 13.59 9.24 -13.63
N ASP A 454 13.98 9.86 -14.76
CA ASP A 454 15.39 10.06 -15.13
C ASP A 454 16.11 11.00 -14.15
N GLN A 455 15.39 11.98 -13.58
CA GLN A 455 15.96 12.88 -12.57
C GLN A 455 16.28 12.17 -11.26
N ASP A 456 15.68 10.99 -11.04
CA ASP A 456 15.90 10.14 -9.87
C ASP A 456 17.08 9.16 -10.07
N GLU A 457 17.72 9.20 -11.25
CA GLU A 457 18.83 8.33 -11.60
C GLU A 457 20.14 8.79 -10.94
N THR A 458 20.45 8.20 -9.78
CA THR A 458 21.67 8.52 -9.01
C THR A 458 22.92 7.76 -9.47
N THR A 459 22.78 6.70 -10.29
CA THR A 459 23.88 5.76 -10.61
C THR A 459 24.30 5.67 -12.09
N GLY A 460 23.59 6.33 -13.01
CA GLY A 460 23.93 6.36 -14.44
C GLY A 460 23.84 5.00 -15.16
N SER A 461 22.99 4.09 -14.68
CA SER A 461 22.87 2.71 -15.16
C SER A 461 21.44 2.31 -15.58
N HIS A 462 20.48 3.23 -15.67
CA HIS A 462 19.08 2.98 -16.06
C HIS A 462 18.43 1.78 -15.33
N ILE A 463 18.76 1.62 -14.05
CA ILE A 463 18.40 0.45 -13.24
C ILE A 463 16.95 0.46 -12.73
N ARG A 464 16.11 1.42 -13.11
CA ARG A 464 14.79 1.65 -12.48
C ARG A 464 13.60 1.32 -13.37
N SER A 465 13.81 0.41 -14.33
CA SER A 465 12.72 -0.05 -15.19
C SER A 465 11.56 -0.58 -14.34
N TYR A 466 10.34 -0.26 -14.72
CA TYR A 466 9.13 -0.62 -13.98
C TYR A 466 8.12 -1.32 -14.90
N GLN A 467 7.27 -2.16 -14.33
CA GLN A 467 6.14 -2.78 -15.03
C GLN A 467 4.79 -2.35 -14.48
N GLY A 468 4.77 -1.76 -13.29
CA GLY A 468 3.59 -1.20 -12.68
C GLY A 468 3.82 0.21 -12.18
N ALA A 469 2.73 0.98 -12.15
CA ALA A 469 2.70 2.32 -11.57
C ALA A 469 1.39 2.57 -10.82
N VAL A 470 1.47 3.10 -9.61
CA VAL A 470 0.33 3.67 -8.87
C VAL A 470 0.43 5.17 -8.97
N ILE A 471 -0.57 5.83 -9.55
CA ILE A 471 -0.59 7.28 -9.76
C ILE A 471 -1.85 7.88 -9.15
N SER A 472 -1.71 8.89 -8.30
CA SER A 472 -2.83 9.63 -7.74
C SER A 472 -2.48 11.11 -7.63
N CYS A 473 -3.42 11.99 -7.95
CA CYS A 473 -3.27 13.41 -7.72
C CYS A 473 -4.62 14.10 -7.46
N PRO A 474 -4.63 15.31 -6.84
CA PRO A 474 -5.88 16.01 -6.52
C PRO A 474 -6.70 16.44 -7.74
N GLN A 475 -6.11 16.43 -8.94
CA GLN A 475 -6.76 16.78 -10.19
C GLN A 475 -7.58 15.63 -10.77
N PHE A 476 -7.33 14.39 -10.38
CA PHE A 476 -8.14 13.25 -10.83
C PHE A 476 -9.53 13.26 -10.20
N ALA A 477 -10.53 12.87 -10.98
CA ALA A 477 -11.92 12.87 -10.57
C ALA A 477 -12.68 11.66 -11.15
N VAL A 478 -13.59 11.11 -10.35
CA VAL A 478 -14.49 10.04 -10.78
C VAL A 478 -15.44 10.57 -11.85
N GLY A 479 -15.60 9.83 -12.93
CA GLY A 479 -16.40 10.21 -14.09
C GLY A 479 -15.66 11.03 -15.15
N GLU A 480 -14.36 11.28 -14.96
CA GLU A 480 -13.51 11.95 -15.94
C GLU A 480 -12.65 10.94 -16.73
N THR A 481 -12.24 11.35 -17.94
CA THR A 481 -11.37 10.56 -18.83
C THR A 481 -10.05 11.27 -19.04
N TYR A 482 -8.97 10.49 -19.05
CA TYR A 482 -7.61 10.97 -19.24
C TYR A 482 -6.90 10.23 -20.38
N HIS A 483 -5.83 10.84 -20.87
CA HIS A 483 -4.83 10.19 -21.71
C HIS A 483 -3.53 10.02 -20.91
N VAL A 484 -2.91 8.85 -21.02
CA VAL A 484 -1.60 8.57 -20.44
C VAL A 484 -0.57 8.55 -21.56
N TYR A 485 0.58 9.18 -21.34
CA TYR A 485 1.73 9.13 -22.24
C TYR A 485 2.94 8.64 -21.45
N VAL A 486 3.77 7.83 -22.10
CA VAL A 486 5.05 7.35 -21.55
C VAL A 486 6.15 7.63 -22.57
N GLY A 487 7.30 8.07 -22.08
CA GLY A 487 8.49 8.34 -22.89
C GLY A 487 8.80 9.83 -23.07
N GLY A 488 10.03 10.09 -23.51
CA GLY A 488 10.52 11.43 -23.78
C GLY A 488 10.82 12.25 -22.52
N ASP A 489 11.20 13.51 -22.74
CA ASP A 489 11.56 14.47 -21.69
C ASP A 489 10.41 15.45 -21.43
N VAL A 490 10.29 15.94 -20.20
CA VAL A 490 9.30 16.97 -19.83
C VAL A 490 9.94 18.36 -19.85
N GLU A 491 9.37 19.28 -20.64
CA GLU A 491 9.74 20.70 -20.56
C GLU A 491 8.84 21.43 -19.55
N GLY A 492 9.34 21.66 -18.33
CA GLY A 492 8.59 22.35 -17.29
C GLY A 492 9.44 22.73 -16.08
N THR A 493 8.79 23.18 -15.01
CA THR A 493 9.43 23.38 -13.70
C THR A 493 9.11 22.21 -12.81
N GLU A 494 10.16 21.52 -12.37
CA GLU A 494 10.06 20.48 -11.35
C GLU A 494 10.02 21.10 -9.95
N VAL A 495 9.15 20.56 -9.10
CA VAL A 495 8.98 20.91 -7.70
C VAL A 495 8.81 19.61 -6.94
N ASN A 496 9.77 19.28 -6.07
CA ASN A 496 9.73 18.10 -5.22
C ASN A 496 9.59 16.77 -5.99
N GLY A 497 10.36 16.59 -7.07
CA GLY A 497 10.34 15.36 -7.88
C GLY A 497 9.20 15.25 -8.88
N LEU A 498 8.24 16.19 -8.89
CA LEU A 498 7.13 16.24 -9.85
C LEU A 498 7.15 17.54 -10.64
N TYR A 499 6.69 17.50 -11.89
CA TYR A 499 6.54 18.73 -12.66
C TYR A 499 5.27 19.48 -12.26
N ASP A 500 5.38 20.79 -12.03
CA ASP A 500 4.22 21.66 -11.91
C ASP A 500 3.48 21.67 -13.26
N ALA A 501 2.35 20.96 -13.31
CA ALA A 501 1.51 20.82 -14.49
C ALA A 501 1.14 22.16 -15.15
N ALA A 502 1.09 23.28 -14.40
CA ALA A 502 0.82 24.60 -14.96
C ALA A 502 1.99 25.19 -15.76
N THR A 503 3.21 24.70 -15.53
CA THR A 503 4.45 25.15 -16.17
C THR A 503 4.89 24.26 -17.32
N VAL A 504 4.32 23.06 -17.45
CA VAL A 504 4.69 22.14 -18.51
C VAL A 504 4.26 22.69 -19.87
N THR A 505 5.24 22.96 -20.74
CA THR A 505 5.03 23.57 -22.05
C THR A 505 5.16 22.61 -23.22
N GLY A 506 5.68 21.41 -22.98
CA GLY A 506 5.86 20.40 -24.01
C GLY A 506 6.45 19.11 -23.46
N PHE A 507 6.33 18.08 -24.29
CA PHE A 507 7.00 16.79 -24.13
C PHE A 507 7.78 16.55 -25.41
N SER A 508 8.93 15.89 -25.32
CA SER A 508 9.68 15.56 -26.53
C SER A 508 8.82 14.68 -27.45
N ASP A 509 9.09 14.70 -28.76
CA ASP A 509 8.36 13.92 -29.77
C ASP A 509 8.42 12.39 -29.53
N GLN A 510 9.14 11.96 -28.50
CA GLN A 510 9.30 10.58 -28.07
C GLN A 510 8.18 10.12 -27.13
N ALA A 511 7.42 11.01 -26.48
CA ALA A 511 6.30 10.63 -25.62
C ALA A 511 5.19 9.93 -26.43
N GLN A 512 4.93 8.67 -26.14
CA GLN A 512 3.93 7.85 -26.83
C GLN A 512 2.62 7.78 -26.05
N LEU A 513 1.51 8.00 -26.76
CA LEU A 513 0.17 7.79 -26.21
C LEU A 513 -0.01 6.32 -25.87
N GLN A 514 -0.44 6.05 -24.65
CA GLN A 514 -0.68 4.70 -24.15
C GLN A 514 -2.12 4.26 -24.41
N SER A 515 -2.29 2.95 -24.49
CA SER A 515 -3.57 2.26 -24.53
C SER A 515 -3.58 1.11 -23.53
N TYR A 516 -4.74 0.75 -22.98
CA TYR A 516 -4.91 -0.41 -22.10
C TYR A 516 -5.91 -1.39 -22.70
N THR A 517 -5.82 -2.67 -22.32
CA THR A 517 -6.74 -3.73 -22.80
C THR A 517 -7.61 -4.32 -21.70
N GLY A 518 -7.22 -4.23 -20.43
CA GLY A 518 -8.01 -4.71 -19.30
C GLY A 518 -8.25 -3.65 -18.24
N THR A 519 -9.29 -3.85 -17.42
CA THR A 519 -9.63 -2.96 -16.28
C THR A 519 -9.41 -3.63 -14.93
N ASP A 520 -8.62 -4.70 -14.93
CA ASP A 520 -8.22 -5.44 -13.75
C ASP A 520 -6.73 -5.72 -13.86
N VAL A 521 -5.99 -5.42 -12.80
CA VAL A 521 -4.55 -5.67 -12.68
C VAL A 521 -4.26 -6.98 -11.95
N GLY A 522 -5.31 -7.73 -11.57
CA GLY A 522 -5.17 -8.89 -10.71
C GLY A 522 -4.78 -8.43 -9.32
N MET A 523 -5.76 -8.10 -8.48
CA MET A 523 -5.57 -7.70 -7.08
C MET A 523 -5.05 -8.85 -6.17
N GLY A 524 -4.41 -9.86 -6.75
CA GLY A 524 -3.85 -11.02 -6.06
C GLY A 524 -2.42 -10.75 -5.62
N ARG A 525 -2.26 -10.42 -4.33
CA ARG A 525 -1.00 -10.24 -3.61
C ARG A 525 0.04 -11.31 -3.98
N PRO A 526 1.19 -10.94 -4.54
CA PRO A 526 2.34 -11.84 -4.70
C PRO A 526 3.11 -12.04 -3.38
N GLY A 527 2.47 -12.42 -2.27
CA GLY A 527 3.23 -12.67 -1.02
C GLY A 527 2.40 -12.92 0.23
N GLY A 528 1.41 -12.08 0.53
CA GLY A 528 0.68 -12.16 1.80
C GLY A 528 -0.55 -13.07 1.77
N GLY A 529 -0.50 -14.20 2.48
CA GLY A 529 -1.68 -15.02 2.75
C GLY A 529 -2.64 -14.32 3.72
N ARG A 530 -3.73 -13.71 3.23
CA ARG A 530 -4.85 -13.29 4.09
C ARG A 530 -5.54 -14.52 4.74
N PRO A 531 -5.80 -14.51 6.05
CA PRO A 531 -6.89 -15.30 6.63
C PRO A 531 -8.22 -14.59 6.31
N ASP A 532 -9.03 -15.19 5.43
CA ASP A 532 -10.37 -14.68 5.12
C ASP A 532 -11.24 -14.54 6.39
N GLY A 533 -11.80 -13.34 6.61
CA GLY A 533 -13.03 -13.17 7.39
C GLY A 533 -13.18 -11.86 8.15
N GLN A 534 -13.95 -10.91 7.60
CA GLN A 534 -14.65 -9.89 8.39
C GLN A 534 -16.13 -10.30 8.63
N PRO A 535 -16.82 -9.71 9.64
CA PRO A 535 -17.65 -10.44 10.59
C PRO A 535 -19.11 -10.60 10.15
N GLY A 536 -19.54 -11.84 9.93
CA GLY A 536 -20.97 -12.19 9.87
C GLY A 536 -21.56 -12.35 11.27
N GLN A 537 -22.71 -11.72 11.53
CA GLN A 537 -23.52 -11.99 12.75
C GLN A 537 -23.79 -13.50 12.90
N PRO A 538 -23.69 -14.07 14.11
CA PRO A 538 -23.99 -15.48 14.30
C PRO A 538 -25.50 -15.73 14.14
N PRO A 539 -25.91 -16.79 13.41
CA PRO A 539 -27.32 -17.18 13.33
C PRO A 539 -27.90 -17.53 14.71
N GLU A 540 -29.14 -17.14 14.96
CA GLU A 540 -29.88 -17.49 16.19
C GLU A 540 -29.89 -19.01 16.44
N GLY A 541 -29.42 -19.45 17.62
CA GLY A 541 -29.71 -20.81 18.11
C GLY A 541 -28.65 -21.56 18.91
N MET A 542 -27.47 -20.98 19.23
CA MET A 542 -26.50 -21.65 20.11
C MET A 542 -26.34 -20.92 21.46
N ASP A 543 -26.67 -21.64 22.53
CA ASP A 543 -26.61 -21.23 23.94
C ASP A 543 -25.14 -21.09 24.42
N PRO A 544 -24.74 -19.94 25.01
CA PRO A 544 -23.36 -19.72 25.46
C PRO A 544 -23.07 -20.48 26.76
N GLY A 545 -22.35 -21.60 26.64
CA GLY A 545 -21.91 -22.40 27.77
C GLY A 545 -20.82 -21.71 28.60
N THR A 546 -21.18 -21.38 29.84
CA THR A 546 -20.37 -20.83 30.93
C THR A 546 -19.11 -21.65 31.26
N PHE A 547 -17.97 -20.98 31.49
CA PHE A 547 -16.83 -21.52 32.26
C PHE A 547 -16.30 -20.50 33.30
N PRO A 548 -15.73 -20.98 34.43
CA PRO A 548 -15.84 -20.37 35.75
C PRO A 548 -14.76 -19.32 36.08
N SER A 549 -15.05 -18.53 37.11
CA SER A 549 -14.41 -17.26 37.46
C SER A 549 -13.18 -17.33 38.39
N GLU A 550 -12.58 -18.48 38.69
CA GLU A 550 -11.29 -18.55 39.41
C GLU A 550 -10.51 -19.84 39.07
N PRO A 551 -9.16 -19.81 39.00
CA PRO A 551 -8.34 -21.00 38.77
C PRO A 551 -8.15 -21.85 40.05
N PRO A 552 -8.06 -23.19 39.97
CA PRO A 552 -7.79 -24.03 41.12
C PRO A 552 -6.35 -23.90 41.63
N GLU A 553 -6.18 -23.80 42.95
CA GLU A 553 -4.88 -23.78 43.63
C GLU A 553 -4.06 -25.06 43.37
N GLY A 554 -2.80 -24.90 42.91
CA GLY A 554 -1.78 -25.95 42.98
C GLY A 554 -0.89 -26.22 41.75
N MET A 555 -0.64 -25.27 40.85
CA MET A 555 0.34 -25.44 39.76
C MET A 555 1.44 -24.37 39.82
N ASP A 556 2.68 -24.87 39.89
CA ASP A 556 3.96 -24.15 39.85
C ASP A 556 4.29 -23.77 38.38
N PRO A 557 4.55 -22.49 38.04
CA PRO A 557 4.58 -22.01 36.66
C PRO A 557 5.93 -22.26 35.97
N GLY A 558 6.31 -23.53 35.82
CA GLY A 558 7.64 -23.90 35.35
C GLY A 558 7.75 -25.01 34.29
N THR A 559 6.67 -25.64 33.82
CA THR A 559 6.82 -26.73 32.84
C THR A 559 5.66 -26.84 31.84
N PHE A 560 5.99 -26.78 30.55
CA PHE A 560 5.26 -27.44 29.47
C PHE A 560 6.24 -28.34 28.69
N PRO A 561 6.04 -29.66 28.65
CA PRO A 561 6.67 -30.52 27.66
C PRO A 561 5.63 -31.14 26.71
N GLY A 562 5.97 -31.27 25.42
CA GLY A 562 5.33 -32.23 24.50
C GLY A 562 5.15 -31.75 23.06
N GLU A 563 5.89 -32.37 22.14
CA GLU A 563 5.75 -32.27 20.68
C GLU A 563 4.34 -32.65 20.16
N PRO A 564 3.93 -32.16 18.98
CA PRO A 564 2.75 -32.66 18.28
C PRO A 564 3.01 -34.08 17.71
N PRO A 565 1.97 -34.90 17.47
CA PRO A 565 2.11 -36.33 17.22
C PRO A 565 2.77 -36.67 15.87
N GLU A 566 3.68 -37.65 15.87
CA GLU A 566 4.25 -38.31 14.67
C GLU A 566 3.17 -38.97 13.81
N GLY A 567 3.10 -38.62 12.51
CA GLY A 567 2.19 -39.27 11.57
C GLY A 567 1.90 -38.56 10.24
N MET A 568 2.54 -37.44 9.91
CA MET A 568 2.46 -36.84 8.56
C MET A 568 3.86 -36.74 7.97
N GLU A 569 4.20 -37.68 7.07
CA GLU A 569 5.26 -37.46 6.08
C GLU A 569 4.90 -36.23 5.21
N PRO A 570 5.92 -35.56 4.62
CA PRO A 570 5.72 -34.41 3.75
C PRO A 570 4.90 -34.83 2.53
N GLY A 571 3.61 -34.53 2.59
CA GLY A 571 2.70 -34.75 1.48
C GLY A 571 3.12 -33.84 0.34
N THR A 572 3.57 -34.45 -0.75
CA THR A 572 3.61 -33.88 -2.09
C THR A 572 2.52 -32.81 -2.26
N PHE A 573 2.94 -31.56 -2.46
CA PHE A 573 2.06 -30.49 -2.89
C PHE A 573 1.20 -31.01 -4.06
N PRO A 574 -0.13 -31.09 -3.90
CA PRO A 574 -0.98 -31.21 -5.06
C PRO A 574 -0.81 -29.89 -5.83
N GLY A 575 -0.18 -29.99 -7.00
CA GLY A 575 -0.26 -28.95 -8.00
C GLY A 575 -1.71 -28.60 -8.32
N GLN A 576 -1.87 -27.37 -8.78
CA GLN A 576 -3.09 -26.71 -9.24
C GLN A 576 -4.05 -26.25 -8.14
N ARG A 577 -4.00 -24.94 -7.87
CA ARG A 577 -5.12 -24.14 -7.35
C ARG A 577 -6.27 -24.25 -8.37
N PRO A 578 -7.42 -24.86 -8.08
CA PRO A 578 -8.58 -24.74 -8.94
C PRO A 578 -9.19 -23.37 -8.69
N GLY A 579 -8.95 -22.42 -9.61
CA GLY A 579 -9.72 -21.18 -9.69
C GLY A 579 -8.95 -19.89 -9.85
N ASP A 580 -7.62 -19.88 -9.82
CA ASP A 580 -6.87 -18.62 -9.95
C ASP A 580 -6.21 -18.49 -11.33
N GLN A 581 -7.11 -18.28 -12.28
CA GLN A 581 -6.83 -17.59 -13.53
C GLN A 581 -7.98 -16.61 -13.71
N SER A 582 -8.02 -15.52 -12.94
CA SER A 582 -8.53 -14.30 -13.56
C SER A 582 -7.47 -13.93 -14.60
N GLN A 583 -7.61 -14.48 -15.81
CA GLN A 583 -7.04 -13.80 -16.96
C GLN A 583 -7.58 -12.37 -16.87
N ALA A 584 -6.70 -11.38 -16.80
CA ALA A 584 -7.07 -10.00 -17.08
C ALA A 584 -8.00 -10.06 -18.30
N GLU A 585 -9.26 -9.64 -18.15
CA GLU A 585 -10.20 -9.66 -19.28
C GLU A 585 -9.65 -8.67 -20.30
N THR A 586 -8.94 -9.18 -21.31
CA THR A 586 -8.37 -8.37 -22.39
C THR A 586 -9.50 -8.01 -23.36
N GLY A 587 -10.04 -6.80 -23.21
CA GLY A 587 -10.89 -6.12 -24.17
C GLY A 587 -10.09 -5.42 -25.28
N PRO A 588 -10.77 -4.72 -26.22
CA PRO A 588 -10.09 -3.90 -27.22
C PRO A 588 -9.28 -2.79 -26.56
N ALA A 589 -8.13 -2.47 -27.15
CA ALA A 589 -7.27 -1.41 -26.67
C ALA A 589 -8.01 -0.05 -26.65
N SER A 590 -7.99 0.65 -25.52
CA SER A 590 -8.53 2.00 -25.36
C SER A 590 -7.42 2.96 -24.97
N THR A 591 -7.36 4.13 -25.60
CA THR A 591 -6.48 5.24 -25.16
C THR A 591 -7.15 6.13 -24.12
N GLU A 592 -8.45 5.97 -23.90
CA GLU A 592 -9.26 6.76 -22.97
C GLU A 592 -9.32 6.06 -21.60
N PHE A 593 -8.46 6.51 -20.68
CA PHE A 593 -8.40 6.04 -19.29
C PHE A 593 -9.52 6.69 -18.49
N TYR A 594 -10.69 6.04 -18.45
CA TYR A 594 -11.87 6.52 -17.77
C TYR A 594 -11.90 6.12 -16.29
N MET A 595 -12.00 7.09 -15.40
CA MET A 595 -12.02 6.87 -13.94
C MET A 595 -13.44 6.51 -13.50
N THR A 596 -13.73 5.22 -13.40
CA THR A 596 -15.05 4.70 -13.01
C THR A 596 -15.34 4.79 -11.51
N ASP A 597 -14.30 4.71 -10.68
CA ASP A 597 -14.39 4.73 -9.22
C ASP A 597 -13.20 5.53 -8.64
N LYS A 598 -13.02 5.53 -7.32
CA LYS A 598 -11.84 6.09 -6.68
C LYS A 598 -10.59 5.30 -7.06
N VAL A 599 -10.60 3.99 -6.96
CA VAL A 599 -9.45 3.16 -7.41
C VAL A 599 -9.76 2.52 -8.74
N ASN A 600 -8.92 2.77 -9.74
CA ASN A 600 -9.11 2.27 -11.10
C ASN A 600 -7.88 1.48 -11.53
N ALA A 601 -8.12 0.31 -12.10
CA ALA A 601 -7.10 -0.59 -12.60
C ALA A 601 -7.09 -0.58 -14.13
N PHE A 602 -5.89 -0.55 -14.72
CA PHE A 602 -5.69 -0.62 -16.16
C PHE A 602 -4.54 -1.59 -16.45
N SER A 603 -4.81 -2.64 -17.22
CA SER A 603 -3.83 -3.67 -17.54
C SER A 603 -3.62 -3.85 -19.03
N GLY A 604 -2.46 -4.42 -19.37
CA GLY A 604 -1.98 -4.48 -20.74
C GLY A 604 -1.75 -3.08 -21.31
N VAL A 605 -1.23 -2.17 -20.48
CA VAL A 605 -0.87 -0.81 -20.90
C VAL A 605 0.32 -0.90 -21.87
N ALA A 606 0.19 -0.29 -23.03
CA ALA A 606 1.20 -0.31 -24.09
C ALA A 606 1.01 0.86 -25.07
N ASP A 607 2.06 1.17 -25.82
CA ASP A 607 2.04 2.14 -26.91
C ASP A 607 0.84 1.89 -27.84
N ALA A 608 0.03 2.93 -28.04
CA ALA A 608 -1.14 2.87 -28.91
C ALA A 608 -0.74 2.56 -30.37
N SER A 609 0.50 2.90 -30.78
CA SER A 609 1.05 2.53 -32.09
C SER A 609 1.46 1.06 -32.22
N GLU A 610 1.80 0.38 -31.13
CA GLU A 610 2.12 -1.05 -31.16
C GLU A 610 0.86 -1.93 -31.22
N ASN A 611 -0.27 -1.39 -30.74
CA ASN A 611 -1.61 -1.96 -30.91
C ASN A 611 -2.25 -1.69 -32.29
N THR A 612 -1.45 -1.33 -33.30
CA THR A 612 -1.95 -1.06 -34.66
C THR A 612 -2.29 -2.33 -35.44
N HIS A 613 -3.53 -2.79 -35.28
CA HIS A 613 -4.30 -3.27 -36.44
C HIS A 613 -5.25 -2.15 -36.89
N GLU A 614 -4.73 -1.34 -37.82
CA GLU A 614 -5.37 -0.30 -38.63
C GLU A 614 -6.28 0.73 -37.91
N THR A 615 -5.71 1.92 -37.70
CA THR A 615 -6.44 3.20 -37.57
C THR A 615 -7.37 3.44 -38.77
N PRO A 616 -8.48 4.17 -38.58
CA PRO A 616 -8.55 5.45 -39.29
C PRO A 616 -9.12 6.64 -38.50
N ASP A 617 -8.60 7.80 -38.88
CA ASP A 617 -8.92 9.20 -38.55
C ASP A 617 -10.41 9.61 -38.45
N THR A 618 -10.68 10.57 -37.53
CA THR A 618 -11.62 11.73 -37.62
C THR A 618 -13.13 11.43 -37.76
N PRO A 619 -14.02 12.16 -37.04
CA PRO A 619 -15.27 11.60 -36.51
C PRO A 619 -16.38 11.53 -37.55
N GLU A 620 -16.80 10.31 -37.88
CA GLU A 620 -18.09 10.03 -38.52
C GLU A 620 -18.87 8.99 -37.70
N GLN A 621 -20.18 9.24 -37.59
CA GLN A 621 -21.17 8.47 -36.83
C GLN A 621 -20.93 6.95 -36.88
N GLN A 622 -20.72 6.35 -35.71
CA GLN A 622 -20.48 4.91 -35.54
C GLN A 622 -21.68 4.08 -36.03
N SER A 623 -21.52 3.49 -37.22
CA SER A 623 -22.17 2.26 -37.64
C SER A 623 -21.04 1.24 -37.85
N GLY A 624 -20.74 0.44 -36.84
CA GLY A 624 -19.72 -0.61 -36.90
C GLY A 624 -20.10 -1.76 -35.97
N SER A 625 -20.13 -2.99 -36.50
CA SER A 625 -20.58 -4.21 -35.83
C SER A 625 -19.68 -4.61 -34.65
N PHE A 626 -20.28 -5.07 -33.55
CA PHE A 626 -19.55 -5.67 -32.43
C PHE A 626 -18.97 -7.05 -32.79
N THR A 627 -17.75 -7.31 -32.36
CA THR A 627 -16.95 -8.52 -32.63
C THR A 627 -17.53 -9.79 -31.99
N ASP A 628 -18.21 -9.66 -30.86
CA ASP A 628 -18.92 -10.73 -30.15
C ASP A 628 -20.39 -10.85 -30.59
N VAL A 629 -20.79 -10.12 -31.63
CA VAL A 629 -22.09 -10.21 -32.27
C VAL A 629 -21.87 -10.76 -33.67
N ALA A 630 -21.81 -12.10 -33.78
CA ALA A 630 -21.67 -12.74 -35.08
C ALA A 630 -22.85 -12.33 -35.99
N PRO A 631 -22.62 -12.02 -37.29
CA PRO A 631 -23.68 -11.52 -38.18
C PRO A 631 -24.91 -12.43 -38.34
N ASP A 632 -24.77 -13.72 -38.04
CA ASP A 632 -25.83 -14.72 -38.06
C ASP A 632 -26.44 -15.01 -36.67
N SER A 633 -26.00 -14.31 -35.62
CA SER A 633 -26.62 -14.37 -34.30
C SER A 633 -28.05 -13.86 -34.36
N TRP A 634 -28.96 -14.53 -33.66
CA TRP A 634 -30.38 -14.19 -33.66
C TRP A 634 -30.67 -12.76 -33.15
N TYR A 635 -29.77 -12.19 -32.36
CA TYR A 635 -29.85 -10.83 -31.81
C TYR A 635 -29.06 -9.78 -32.61
N ALA A 636 -28.33 -10.15 -33.67
CA ALA A 636 -27.41 -9.23 -34.36
C ALA A 636 -28.14 -8.00 -34.93
N GLU A 637 -29.32 -8.20 -35.51
CA GLU A 637 -30.16 -7.11 -36.02
C GLU A 637 -30.63 -6.17 -34.89
N ALA A 638 -31.03 -6.74 -33.75
CA ALA A 638 -31.48 -5.97 -32.59
C ALA A 638 -30.37 -5.11 -31.98
N VAL A 639 -29.17 -5.67 -31.91
CA VAL A 639 -27.99 -4.93 -31.46
C VAL A 639 -27.71 -3.76 -32.40
N SER A 640 -27.61 -4.02 -33.71
CA SER A 640 -27.39 -2.96 -34.72
C SER A 640 -28.44 -1.86 -34.64
N TYR A 641 -29.71 -2.24 -34.55
CA TYR A 641 -30.82 -1.30 -34.50
C TYR A 641 -30.73 -0.37 -33.29
N LEU A 642 -30.51 -0.90 -32.09
CA LEU A 642 -30.49 -0.08 -30.88
C LEU A 642 -29.22 0.76 -30.74
N THR A 643 -28.10 0.32 -31.30
CA THR A 643 -26.86 1.09 -31.27
C THR A 643 -26.85 2.21 -32.29
N GLU A 644 -27.39 1.97 -33.49
CA GLU A 644 -27.63 3.03 -34.49
C GLU A 644 -28.57 4.13 -33.98
N GLN A 645 -29.55 3.77 -33.14
CA GLN A 645 -30.44 4.74 -32.51
C GLN A 645 -29.84 5.41 -31.25
N GLY A 646 -28.62 5.05 -30.84
CA GLY A 646 -27.97 5.56 -29.63
C GLY A 646 -28.66 5.14 -28.33
N LEU A 647 -29.46 4.07 -28.37
CA LEU A 647 -30.23 3.58 -27.23
C LEU A 647 -29.41 2.63 -26.38
N MET A 648 -28.69 1.70 -27.01
CA MET A 648 -27.69 0.84 -26.36
C MET A 648 -26.30 1.15 -26.91
N SER A 649 -25.30 0.97 -26.06
CA SER A 649 -23.88 1.03 -26.45
C SER A 649 -23.24 -0.32 -26.16
N GLY A 650 -22.12 -0.62 -26.80
CA GLY A 650 -21.30 -1.75 -26.39
C GLY A 650 -20.83 -1.60 -24.94
N THR A 651 -20.46 -2.72 -24.32
CA THR A 651 -19.69 -2.71 -23.07
C THR A 651 -18.26 -2.21 -23.32
N THR A 652 -17.81 -2.29 -24.58
CA THR A 652 -16.61 -1.65 -25.11
C THR A 652 -16.94 -1.05 -26.49
N GLN A 653 -15.96 -0.44 -27.16
CA GLN A 653 -16.16 0.05 -28.53
C GLN A 653 -16.48 -1.07 -29.55
N SER A 654 -16.01 -2.30 -29.30
CA SER A 654 -16.13 -3.41 -30.24
C SER A 654 -16.82 -4.64 -29.67
N THR A 655 -17.28 -4.62 -28.41
CA THR A 655 -17.94 -5.73 -27.74
C THR A 655 -19.32 -5.29 -27.22
N PHE A 656 -20.35 -6.08 -27.47
CA PHE A 656 -21.70 -5.83 -26.98
C PHE A 656 -21.99 -6.53 -25.64
N SER A 657 -21.27 -7.60 -25.32
CA SER A 657 -21.51 -8.56 -24.23
C SER A 657 -22.94 -9.13 -24.21
N PRO A 658 -23.35 -9.88 -25.25
CA PRO A 658 -24.74 -10.32 -25.43
C PRO A 658 -25.27 -11.21 -24.29
N ASP A 659 -24.41 -11.97 -23.63
CA ASP A 659 -24.80 -12.94 -22.59
C ASP A 659 -24.79 -12.37 -21.16
N THR A 660 -24.25 -11.16 -20.96
CA THR A 660 -24.22 -10.50 -19.66
C THR A 660 -25.61 -10.03 -19.25
N ALA A 661 -25.94 -10.11 -17.96
CA ALA A 661 -27.21 -9.63 -17.43
C ALA A 661 -27.34 -8.10 -17.58
N THR A 662 -28.53 -7.62 -17.93
CA THR A 662 -28.81 -6.18 -18.04
C THR A 662 -29.30 -5.64 -16.69
N SER A 663 -28.78 -4.49 -16.24
CA SER A 663 -29.24 -3.89 -14.98
C SER A 663 -30.55 -3.12 -15.14
N ARG A 664 -31.28 -2.94 -14.03
CA ARG A 664 -32.50 -2.11 -13.99
C ARG A 664 -32.22 -0.65 -14.33
N GLY A 665 -31.07 -0.11 -13.92
CA GLY A 665 -30.60 1.22 -14.26
C GLY A 665 -30.41 1.39 -15.77
N MET A 666 -29.83 0.40 -16.45
CA MET A 666 -29.65 0.44 -17.92
C MET A 666 -31.00 0.57 -18.65
N ILE A 667 -31.99 -0.24 -18.25
CA ILE A 667 -33.33 -0.18 -18.86
C ILE A 667 -34.02 1.16 -18.61
N ALA A 668 -33.92 1.72 -17.41
CA ALA A 668 -34.49 3.03 -17.11
C ALA A 668 -33.85 4.13 -17.99
N THR A 669 -32.53 4.12 -18.14
CA THR A 669 -31.80 5.06 -19.00
C THR A 669 -32.15 4.91 -20.48
N ILE A 670 -32.34 3.68 -20.97
CA ILE A 670 -32.78 3.43 -22.35
C ILE A 670 -34.18 4.04 -22.59
N LEU A 671 -35.13 3.80 -21.69
CA LEU A 671 -36.49 4.34 -21.83
C LEU A 671 -36.53 5.86 -21.72
N TYR A 672 -35.66 6.43 -20.88
CA TYR A 672 -35.46 7.88 -20.79
C TYR A 672 -34.98 8.50 -22.10
N ARG A 673 -33.99 7.86 -22.76
CA ARG A 673 -33.52 8.26 -24.09
C ARG A 673 -34.61 8.13 -25.15
N ILE A 674 -35.40 7.04 -25.13
CA ILE A 674 -36.55 6.86 -26.03
C ILE A 674 -37.59 7.99 -25.82
N ALA A 675 -37.78 8.46 -24.59
CA ALA A 675 -38.66 9.58 -24.28
C ALA A 675 -38.10 10.98 -24.68
N GLY A 676 -36.90 11.04 -25.27
CA GLY A 676 -36.25 12.27 -25.69
C GLY A 676 -35.52 13.02 -24.57
N SER A 677 -35.08 12.29 -23.52
CA SER A 677 -34.31 12.82 -22.39
C SER A 677 -34.89 14.10 -21.75
N PRO A 678 -36.16 14.07 -21.27
CA PRO A 678 -36.81 15.23 -20.68
C PRO A 678 -36.15 15.69 -19.37
N ALA A 679 -35.84 16.99 -19.28
CA ALA A 679 -35.20 17.57 -18.09
C ALA A 679 -36.14 17.67 -16.86
N GLY A 680 -35.56 17.59 -15.66
CA GLY A 680 -36.20 18.03 -14.41
C GLY A 680 -36.84 16.93 -13.55
N ALA A 681 -36.20 15.77 -13.42
CA ALA A 681 -36.64 14.73 -12.49
C ALA A 681 -35.80 14.76 -11.19
N GLU A 682 -36.47 14.84 -10.04
CA GLU A 682 -35.82 14.82 -8.72
C GLU A 682 -35.64 13.39 -8.19
N ALA A 683 -34.57 13.15 -7.43
CA ALA A 683 -34.25 11.86 -6.81
C ALA A 683 -35.41 11.34 -5.96
N SER A 684 -35.87 10.12 -6.29
CA SER A 684 -37.09 9.53 -5.72
C SER A 684 -36.85 8.25 -4.89
N PHE A 685 -35.62 7.72 -4.88
CA PHE A 685 -35.26 6.48 -4.19
C PHE A 685 -33.99 6.66 -3.36
N SER A 686 -33.87 5.93 -2.25
CA SER A 686 -32.77 6.10 -1.27
C SER A 686 -31.42 5.57 -1.75
N ASP A 687 -31.42 4.68 -2.74
CA ASP A 687 -30.25 4.01 -3.32
C ASP A 687 -29.90 4.54 -4.73
N VAL A 688 -30.46 5.70 -5.10
CA VAL A 688 -30.17 6.40 -6.35
C VAL A 688 -29.46 7.70 -5.97
N ALA A 689 -28.13 7.65 -5.95
CA ALA A 689 -27.31 8.83 -5.68
C ALA A 689 -27.47 9.88 -6.79
N GLU A 690 -27.33 11.15 -6.44
CA GLU A 690 -27.30 12.24 -7.43
C GLU A 690 -26.04 12.12 -8.32
N GLY A 691 -26.15 12.54 -9.58
CA GLY A 691 -25.02 12.61 -10.52
C GLY A 691 -24.53 11.28 -11.12
N GLN A 692 -25.17 10.15 -10.84
CA GLN A 692 -24.85 8.87 -11.48
C GLN A 692 -25.40 8.82 -12.92
N TRP A 693 -24.78 8.02 -13.78
CA TRP A 693 -25.18 7.89 -15.20
C TRP A 693 -26.63 7.41 -15.40
N TYR A 694 -27.21 6.73 -14.41
CA TYR A 694 -28.61 6.29 -14.42
C TYR A 694 -29.56 7.25 -13.69
N THR A 695 -29.06 8.24 -12.94
CA THR A 695 -29.88 9.06 -12.03
C THR A 695 -31.04 9.71 -12.77
N ASP A 696 -30.78 10.44 -13.85
CA ASP A 696 -31.83 11.12 -14.62
C ASP A 696 -32.86 10.13 -15.18
N GLY A 697 -32.38 8.99 -15.70
CA GLY A 697 -33.24 7.96 -16.27
C GLY A 697 -34.15 7.31 -15.23
N VAL A 698 -33.60 7.00 -14.06
CA VAL A 698 -34.35 6.40 -12.94
C VAL A 698 -35.34 7.39 -12.34
N CYS A 699 -34.92 8.64 -12.12
CA CYS A 699 -35.79 9.69 -11.58
C CYS A 699 -36.96 9.98 -12.52
N TRP A 700 -36.68 10.12 -13.82
CA TRP A 700 -37.73 10.31 -14.82
C TRP A 700 -38.67 9.10 -14.89
N ALA A 701 -38.14 7.88 -14.84
CA ALA A 701 -38.94 6.66 -14.86
C ALA A 701 -39.86 6.57 -13.64
N ALA A 702 -39.39 7.00 -12.45
CA ALA A 702 -40.19 7.07 -11.25
C ALA A 702 -41.32 8.11 -11.38
N GLN A 703 -40.96 9.34 -11.78
CA GLN A 703 -41.88 10.46 -11.90
C GLN A 703 -42.97 10.21 -12.96
N SER A 704 -42.61 9.54 -14.05
CA SER A 704 -43.52 9.21 -15.15
C SER A 704 -44.38 7.98 -14.87
N GLY A 705 -44.12 7.24 -13.79
CA GLY A 705 -44.86 6.02 -13.43
C GLY A 705 -44.41 4.76 -14.18
N VAL A 706 -43.24 4.78 -14.81
CA VAL A 706 -42.62 3.61 -15.45
C VAL A 706 -42.14 2.61 -14.39
N THR A 707 -41.63 3.08 -13.26
CA THR A 707 -41.22 2.26 -12.12
C THR A 707 -41.76 2.82 -10.80
N ALA A 708 -41.89 1.95 -9.80
CA ALA A 708 -42.23 2.31 -8.41
C ALA A 708 -41.13 1.87 -7.41
N GLY A 709 -39.98 1.41 -7.92
CA GLY A 709 -38.95 0.77 -7.09
C GLY A 709 -39.38 -0.61 -6.59
N TYR A 710 -38.70 -1.11 -5.56
CA TYR A 710 -39.06 -2.37 -4.87
C TYR A 710 -40.19 -2.21 -3.85
N GLY A 711 -40.59 -0.98 -3.54
CA GLY A 711 -41.67 -0.67 -2.60
C GLY A 711 -41.22 -0.45 -1.15
N ASP A 712 -39.92 -0.63 -0.86
CA ASP A 712 -39.26 -0.32 0.41
C ASP A 712 -38.55 1.06 0.41
N GLY A 713 -38.62 1.78 -0.71
CA GLY A 713 -37.93 3.05 -0.92
C GLY A 713 -36.69 2.96 -1.81
N SER A 714 -36.28 1.75 -2.21
CA SER A 714 -35.14 1.51 -3.11
C SER A 714 -35.57 1.18 -4.54
N PHE A 715 -34.65 1.35 -5.50
CA PHE A 715 -34.82 1.03 -6.91
C PHE A 715 -34.02 -0.19 -7.38
N GLY A 716 -32.81 -0.39 -6.86
CA GLY A 716 -31.81 -1.38 -7.27
C GLY A 716 -31.19 -1.08 -8.64
N PRO A 717 -30.43 0.03 -8.83
CA PRO A 717 -29.95 0.42 -10.16
C PRO A 717 -28.96 -0.57 -10.79
N ASN A 718 -28.18 -1.28 -9.97
CA ASN A 718 -27.18 -2.26 -10.41
C ASN A 718 -27.71 -3.70 -10.43
N ASP A 719 -28.91 -3.95 -9.88
CA ASP A 719 -29.49 -5.29 -9.86
C ASP A 719 -29.84 -5.72 -11.29
N SER A 720 -29.59 -7.00 -11.57
CA SER A 720 -30.03 -7.64 -12.82
C SER A 720 -31.55 -7.58 -12.95
N ILE A 721 -32.04 -7.07 -14.08
CA ILE A 721 -33.49 -7.03 -14.34
C ILE A 721 -33.99 -8.42 -14.72
N THR A 722 -35.09 -8.85 -14.09
CA THR A 722 -35.75 -10.10 -14.52
C THR A 722 -36.58 -9.87 -15.77
N ARG A 723 -36.86 -10.93 -16.53
CA ARG A 723 -37.67 -10.86 -17.76
C ARG A 723 -39.08 -10.33 -17.51
N GLU A 724 -39.71 -10.70 -16.38
CA GLU A 724 -41.02 -10.17 -15.99
C GLU A 724 -40.97 -8.71 -15.53
N GLN A 725 -39.86 -8.27 -14.92
CA GLN A 725 -39.64 -6.86 -14.59
C GLN A 725 -39.45 -6.03 -15.85
N LEU A 726 -38.66 -6.50 -16.82
CA LEU A 726 -38.48 -5.83 -18.12
C LEU A 726 -39.83 -5.65 -18.83
N ALA A 727 -40.67 -6.69 -18.85
CA ALA A 727 -42.02 -6.60 -19.43
C ALA A 727 -42.89 -5.54 -18.71
N VAL A 728 -42.80 -5.44 -17.38
CA VAL A 728 -43.51 -4.42 -16.61
C VAL A 728 -43.02 -3.00 -16.92
N PHE A 729 -41.71 -2.79 -17.04
CA PHE A 729 -41.14 -1.49 -17.43
C PHE A 729 -41.68 -1.06 -18.80
N LEU A 730 -41.65 -1.96 -19.80
CA LEU A 730 -42.17 -1.68 -21.14
C LEU A 730 -43.69 -1.45 -21.16
N TYR A 731 -44.45 -2.27 -20.43
CA TYR A 731 -45.91 -2.12 -20.32
C TYR A 731 -46.30 -0.76 -19.75
N ARG A 732 -45.65 -0.34 -18.66
CA ARG A 732 -45.92 0.96 -18.04
C ARG A 732 -45.44 2.10 -18.91
N PHE A 733 -44.27 1.99 -19.53
CA PHE A 733 -43.82 2.98 -20.50
C PHE A 733 -44.81 3.13 -21.66
N ALA A 734 -45.32 2.03 -22.22
CA ALA A 734 -46.35 2.05 -23.25
C ALA A 734 -47.64 2.78 -22.80
N GLN A 735 -48.06 2.58 -21.54
CA GLN A 735 -49.19 3.32 -20.95
C GLN A 735 -48.90 4.83 -20.86
N VAL A 736 -47.70 5.21 -20.43
CA VAL A 736 -47.25 6.61 -20.36
C VAL A 736 -47.26 7.26 -21.73
N GLN A 737 -46.86 6.52 -22.77
CA GLN A 737 -46.87 6.97 -24.16
C GLN A 737 -48.26 6.91 -24.83
N GLY A 738 -49.32 6.50 -24.10
CA GLY A 738 -50.67 6.40 -24.62
C GLY A 738 -50.88 5.29 -25.65
N MET A 739 -50.01 4.28 -25.67
CA MET A 739 -50.11 3.12 -26.56
C MET A 739 -51.24 2.17 -26.11
N ASN A 740 -51.70 1.32 -27.02
CA ASN A 740 -52.71 0.32 -26.68
C ASN A 740 -52.10 -0.81 -25.86
N THR A 741 -52.42 -0.84 -24.56
CA THR A 741 -51.95 -1.88 -23.63
C THR A 741 -53.05 -2.88 -23.26
N THR A 742 -54.03 -3.10 -24.15
CA THR A 742 -55.07 -4.12 -23.96
C THR A 742 -54.46 -5.51 -24.10
N GLN A 743 -54.85 -6.42 -23.21
CA GLN A 743 -54.38 -7.80 -23.17
C GLN A 743 -55.53 -8.80 -23.08
N ASN A 744 -55.39 -9.93 -23.76
CA ASN A 744 -56.25 -11.09 -23.61
C ASN A 744 -55.72 -12.01 -22.50
N SER A 745 -56.61 -12.50 -21.65
CA SER A 745 -56.28 -13.50 -20.64
C SER A 745 -56.10 -14.87 -21.29
N GLY A 746 -55.06 -15.62 -20.90
CA GLY A 746 -54.79 -16.99 -21.38
C GLY A 746 -53.74 -17.06 -22.50
N THR A 747 -53.14 -15.94 -22.90
CA THR A 747 -52.06 -15.90 -23.90
C THR A 747 -50.82 -16.67 -23.44
N LEU A 748 -50.61 -16.79 -22.13
CA LEU A 748 -49.47 -17.52 -21.56
C LEU A 748 -49.70 -19.02 -21.42
N ASP A 749 -50.92 -19.55 -21.66
CA ASP A 749 -51.27 -20.95 -21.38
C ASP A 749 -50.45 -21.97 -22.20
N SER A 750 -49.83 -21.54 -23.30
CA SER A 750 -48.94 -22.36 -24.12
C SER A 750 -47.53 -22.55 -23.54
N TYR A 751 -47.15 -21.79 -22.51
CA TYR A 751 -45.82 -21.85 -21.90
C TYR A 751 -45.82 -22.73 -20.65
N SER A 752 -44.83 -23.62 -20.56
CA SER A 752 -44.78 -24.65 -19.52
C SER A 752 -44.54 -24.12 -18.10
N ASP A 753 -44.05 -22.89 -17.99
CA ASP A 753 -43.72 -22.17 -16.75
C ASP A 753 -44.58 -20.90 -16.56
N ALA A 754 -45.70 -20.77 -17.26
CA ALA A 754 -46.61 -19.63 -17.11
C ALA A 754 -47.10 -19.43 -15.66
N GLY A 755 -47.16 -20.50 -14.86
CA GLY A 755 -47.48 -20.43 -13.43
C GLY A 755 -46.39 -19.83 -12.54
N LEU A 756 -45.19 -19.56 -13.06
CA LEU A 756 -44.12 -18.85 -12.34
C LEU A 756 -44.18 -17.33 -12.53
N VAL A 757 -45.06 -16.83 -13.40
CA VAL A 757 -45.26 -15.39 -13.59
C VAL A 757 -45.88 -14.82 -12.33
N SER A 758 -45.23 -13.82 -11.75
CA SER A 758 -45.75 -13.14 -10.58
C SER A 758 -47.09 -12.46 -10.88
N ASP A 759 -48.04 -12.49 -9.94
CA ASP A 759 -49.38 -11.91 -10.11
C ASP A 759 -49.34 -10.44 -10.58
N TRP A 760 -48.37 -9.67 -10.08
CA TRP A 760 -48.18 -8.26 -10.43
C TRP A 760 -47.62 -8.04 -11.84
N ALA A 761 -46.91 -9.03 -12.40
CA ALA A 761 -46.36 -8.99 -13.75
C ALA A 761 -47.32 -9.58 -14.79
N LEU A 762 -48.32 -10.35 -14.36
CA LEU A 762 -49.20 -11.12 -15.24
C LEU A 762 -49.87 -10.27 -16.36
N PRO A 763 -50.39 -9.05 -16.13
CA PRO A 763 -50.93 -8.22 -17.21
C PRO A 763 -49.87 -7.82 -18.24
N ALA A 764 -48.68 -7.41 -17.77
CA ALA A 764 -47.58 -6.98 -18.62
C ALA A 764 -47.00 -8.15 -19.44
N MET A 765 -46.88 -9.33 -18.83
CA MET A 765 -46.44 -10.54 -19.51
C MET A 765 -47.44 -10.99 -20.58
N ASN A 766 -48.74 -11.00 -20.30
CA ASN A 766 -49.76 -11.30 -21.32
C ASN A 766 -49.67 -10.32 -22.48
N TRP A 767 -49.56 -9.01 -22.19
CA TRP A 767 -49.43 -7.97 -23.21
C TRP A 767 -48.15 -8.12 -24.04
N ALA A 768 -47.00 -8.33 -23.39
CA ALA A 768 -45.70 -8.45 -24.05
C ALA A 768 -45.64 -9.67 -24.97
N VAL A 769 -46.23 -10.80 -24.57
CA VAL A 769 -46.31 -12.00 -25.42
C VAL A 769 -47.32 -11.82 -26.54
N GLU A 770 -48.50 -11.25 -26.26
CA GLU A 770 -49.54 -11.00 -27.28
C GLU A 770 -49.07 -10.06 -28.39
N ASN A 771 -48.28 -9.05 -28.05
CA ASN A 771 -47.71 -8.10 -28.99
C ASN A 771 -46.36 -8.55 -29.56
N GLY A 772 -45.95 -9.80 -29.30
CA GLY A 772 -44.71 -10.37 -29.86
C GLY A 772 -43.42 -9.70 -29.36
N LEU A 773 -43.48 -8.94 -28.26
CA LEU A 773 -42.30 -8.33 -27.63
C LEU A 773 -41.44 -9.39 -26.98
N LEU A 774 -42.09 -10.32 -26.28
CA LEU A 774 -41.45 -11.42 -25.57
C LEU A 774 -41.87 -12.75 -26.20
N ALA A 775 -40.89 -13.50 -26.68
CA ALA A 775 -41.04 -14.90 -27.06
C ALA A 775 -40.47 -15.82 -25.97
N GLY A 776 -40.91 -17.08 -25.95
CA GLY A 776 -40.35 -18.06 -25.01
C GLY A 776 -38.94 -18.48 -25.40
N LYS A 777 -38.15 -18.85 -24.39
CA LYS A 777 -36.83 -19.48 -24.53
C LYS A 777 -36.93 -21.00 -24.61
N ASP A 778 -35.78 -21.66 -24.72
CA ASP A 778 -35.59 -23.12 -24.83
C ASP A 778 -36.69 -23.98 -24.20
N GLY A 779 -37.36 -24.76 -25.05
CA GLY A 779 -38.39 -25.72 -24.61
C GLY A 779 -39.78 -25.13 -24.35
N GLY A 780 -40.06 -23.90 -24.80
CA GLY A 780 -41.39 -23.29 -24.65
C GLY A 780 -41.64 -22.73 -23.24
N ARG A 781 -40.63 -22.07 -22.68
CA ARG A 781 -40.65 -21.42 -21.35
C ARG A 781 -40.53 -19.91 -21.46
N LEU A 782 -41.16 -19.16 -20.58
CA LEU A 782 -41.07 -17.69 -20.48
C LEU A 782 -39.85 -17.24 -19.66
N ASP A 783 -39.48 -18.05 -18.66
CA ASP A 783 -38.50 -17.75 -17.62
C ASP A 783 -38.71 -16.40 -16.92
N PRO A 784 -39.89 -16.18 -16.32
CA PRO A 784 -40.29 -14.85 -15.87
C PRO A 784 -39.36 -14.24 -14.81
N GLN A 785 -38.82 -15.07 -13.92
CA GLN A 785 -37.98 -14.64 -12.80
C GLN A 785 -36.48 -14.69 -13.11
N GLY A 786 -36.08 -15.21 -14.27
CA GLY A 786 -34.68 -15.24 -14.70
C GLY A 786 -34.19 -13.86 -15.17
N PRO A 787 -32.87 -13.61 -15.11
CA PRO A 787 -32.29 -12.36 -15.59
C PRO A 787 -32.44 -12.25 -17.11
N ALA A 788 -32.68 -11.04 -17.60
CA ALA A 788 -32.62 -10.74 -19.03
C ALA A 788 -31.18 -10.39 -19.43
N THR A 789 -30.60 -11.14 -20.36
CA THR A 789 -29.28 -10.80 -20.92
C THR A 789 -29.36 -9.57 -21.81
N ARG A 790 -28.21 -8.96 -22.14
CA ARG A 790 -28.16 -7.79 -23.03
C ARG A 790 -28.69 -8.09 -24.44
N ALA A 791 -28.43 -9.29 -24.97
CA ALA A 791 -29.02 -9.73 -26.24
C ALA A 791 -30.54 -9.87 -26.16
N GLU A 792 -31.06 -10.46 -25.09
CA GLU A 792 -32.50 -10.60 -24.88
C GLU A 792 -33.16 -9.23 -24.70
N ALA A 793 -32.56 -8.35 -23.89
CA ALA A 793 -33.03 -6.98 -23.72
C ALA A 793 -33.03 -6.21 -25.05
N ALA A 794 -31.97 -6.33 -25.84
CA ALA A 794 -31.88 -5.71 -27.16
C ALA A 794 -32.99 -6.18 -28.10
N GLN A 795 -33.21 -7.50 -28.18
CA GLN A 795 -34.26 -8.05 -29.03
C GLN A 795 -35.66 -7.58 -28.60
N ILE A 796 -35.95 -7.62 -27.30
CA ILE A 796 -37.26 -7.20 -26.75
C ILE A 796 -37.48 -5.71 -27.01
N LEU A 797 -36.45 -4.87 -26.82
CA LEU A 797 -36.50 -3.43 -27.09
C LEU A 797 -36.67 -3.11 -28.58
N MET A 798 -35.96 -3.81 -29.48
CA MET A 798 -36.17 -3.67 -30.92
C MET A 798 -37.60 -4.05 -31.30
N ASN A 799 -38.12 -5.17 -30.79
CA ASN A 799 -39.52 -5.57 -31.03
C ASN A 799 -40.50 -4.52 -30.53
N PHE A 800 -40.22 -3.89 -29.38
CA PHE A 800 -41.05 -2.84 -28.81
C PHE A 800 -41.05 -1.55 -29.65
N LEU A 801 -39.91 -1.18 -30.23
CA LEU A 801 -39.77 0.03 -31.05
C LEU A 801 -40.27 -0.16 -32.49
N SER A 802 -40.34 -1.41 -32.96
CA SER A 802 -40.73 -1.76 -34.33
C SER A 802 -42.21 -2.15 -34.49
N ASN A 803 -42.93 -2.32 -33.38
CA ASN A 803 -44.37 -2.62 -33.32
C ASN A 803 -45.18 -1.39 -32.94
#